data_AF-A0A8D2GRM1-F1
#
_entry.id   AF-A0A8D2GRM1-F1
#
_cell.length_a   1.000
_cell.length_b   1.000
_cell.length_c   1.000
_cell.angle_alpha   90.00
_cell.angle_beta   90.00
_cell.angle_gamma   90.00
#
_symmetry.space_group_name_H-M   'P 1'
#
loop_
_entity.id
_entity.type
_entity.pdbx_description
1 polymer ?
#
loop_
_entity_poly.entity_id
_entity_poly.type
_entity_poly.pdbx_seq_one_letter_code
_entity_poly.pdbx_strand_id
1 'polypeptide(L)'
;MAAAMETEQLGVEIFETAECEENIESQDQPKLEPFYVERYSWSQLKKLLADTRKYHGYMMAKAPHDFMFVKRNDPDGPHSDRIYYLAMSGENRENTLFYSEIPKTINRAAVLMLSWKPLLDLFQATLDYGMYSREEELLRERKRIGTVGIASYDYHQGSGTFLFQAGSGIYHVKDGGPQGFTQQPLRPNLVETSCPNIRMDPKLCPADPDWIAFIHSNDIWISNIVTREERRLTYVHNELANMEEDPRSAGVATFVLQEEFDRYSGYWWCPEAETTPNGGKILRILYEENDESEVEIIHVTSPLLETRRADSFRYPKTGTANPKVTFKMSEIMVDAEGRITDVIDKELIQPFEILFEGVEYIARAGWTPEGKYAWSILLDRSQTRLQIVLISPELFIPVEDDAMERQRLIESVPDSVTPLIIYEETTDIWINIHDIFHVFPQTHEDEIEFIFASECKTGFRHLYKITSILKESKYKRSSGGLPAPSDFKCPIKEEIAITSGEWEVLGRHGSNIQVDEVRRLVYFEGTKDTPLEHHLYVVSYVNPGEVTRLTDRGYSHSCCISQHCDFFISKYSNQKNPHCVSLYKLSSPEDDPTCKTKEFWATILDSAGPLPDYTPPEIFSFESTTGFTLYGMLYKPHNLQPGKKYPTVLFIYGGPQVQLVNNRFKGVKYFRLNTLASLGYVVVVIDNRGSCHRGLKFEGAFKYKMEALNATF
;
A
#
# COMPACT_ATOMS: atom_id res chain seq x y z
N MET A 1 -18.70 -45.54 13.45
CA MET A 1 -17.71 -46.53 13.91
C MET A 1 -16.35 -45.90 13.74
N ALA A 2 -15.75 -45.46 14.84
CA ALA A 2 -14.43 -44.84 14.85
C ALA A 2 -13.38 -45.96 14.93
N ALA A 3 -12.50 -46.04 13.93
CA ALA A 3 -11.29 -46.83 14.02
C ALA A 3 -10.21 -45.95 14.64
N ALA A 4 -9.78 -46.33 15.83
CA ALA A 4 -8.63 -45.75 16.51
C ALA A 4 -7.35 -46.19 15.77
N MET A 5 -6.54 -45.22 15.34
CA MET A 5 -5.13 -45.44 15.07
C MET A 5 -4.36 -44.72 16.15
N GLU A 6 -3.81 -45.51 17.07
CA GLU A 6 -2.78 -45.10 18.02
C GLU A 6 -1.60 -44.53 17.25
N THR A 7 -1.19 -43.31 17.61
CA THR A 7 0.09 -42.74 17.19
C THR A 7 0.98 -42.71 18.44
N GLU A 8 2.08 -43.46 18.37
CA GLU A 8 3.13 -43.51 19.38
C GLU A 8 3.64 -42.09 19.68
N GLN A 9 3.60 -41.70 20.97
CA GLN A 9 4.33 -40.54 21.46
C GLN A 9 5.83 -40.84 21.36
N LEU A 10 6.46 -40.33 20.31
CA LEU A 10 7.92 -40.15 20.27
C LEU A 10 8.31 -39.19 21.39
N GLY A 11 9.22 -39.66 22.25
CA GLY A 11 9.69 -38.94 23.42
C GLY A 11 10.23 -37.57 23.06
N VAL A 12 9.90 -36.59 23.90
CA VAL A 12 10.47 -35.25 23.89
C VAL A 12 11.98 -35.39 24.17
N GLU A 13 12.81 -35.25 23.13
CA GLU A 13 14.24 -35.02 23.31
C GLU A 13 14.43 -33.63 23.91
N ILE A 14 14.82 -33.61 25.18
CA ILE A 14 15.30 -32.42 25.88
C ILE A 14 16.69 -32.14 25.30
N PHE A 15 16.82 -31.07 24.51
CA PHE A 15 18.12 -30.57 24.10
C PHE A 15 18.84 -30.00 25.32
N GLU A 16 19.75 -30.77 25.90
CA GLU A 16 20.78 -30.27 26.82
C GLU A 16 21.69 -29.33 26.04
N THR A 17 21.71 -28.06 26.43
CA THR A 17 22.66 -27.06 25.93
C THR A 17 24.07 -27.48 26.33
N ALA A 18 24.95 -27.61 25.33
CA ALA A 18 26.36 -27.94 25.52
C ALA A 18 27.04 -27.03 26.55
N GLU A 19 27.60 -27.64 27.59
CA GLU A 19 28.49 -26.99 28.56
C GLU A 19 29.81 -26.65 27.85
N CYS A 20 30.07 -25.36 27.64
CA CYS A 20 31.44 -24.87 27.43
C CYS A 20 32.12 -24.80 28.81
N GLU A 21 32.93 -25.80 29.14
CA GLU A 21 33.88 -25.70 30.25
C GLU A 21 35.01 -24.71 29.89
N GLU A 22 34.86 -23.45 30.27
CA GLU A 22 36.01 -22.57 30.54
C GLU A 22 36.21 -22.49 32.06
N ASN A 23 37.27 -23.14 32.54
CA ASN A 23 37.78 -23.01 33.90
C ASN A 23 38.19 -21.56 34.17
N ILE A 24 37.32 -20.79 34.83
CA ILE A 24 37.65 -19.54 35.50
C ILE A 24 37.32 -19.71 36.98
N GLU A 25 38.36 -19.54 37.82
CA GLU A 25 38.30 -19.66 39.27
C GLU A 25 37.13 -18.87 39.88
N SER A 26 36.32 -19.59 40.66
CA SER A 26 35.13 -19.09 41.34
C SER A 26 35.47 -18.07 42.43
N GLN A 27 35.25 -16.79 42.15
CA GLN A 27 34.96 -15.80 43.21
C GLN A 27 33.46 -15.82 43.49
N ASP A 28 33.09 -15.87 44.78
CA ASP A 28 31.72 -15.89 45.32
C ASP A 28 30.77 -14.93 44.61
N GLN A 29 30.01 -15.42 43.62
CA GLN A 29 28.88 -14.68 43.06
C GLN A 29 27.69 -14.83 44.01
N PRO A 30 27.05 -13.73 44.45
CA PRO A 30 25.88 -13.80 45.31
C PRO A 30 24.74 -14.57 44.62
N LYS A 31 24.24 -15.61 45.29
CA LYS A 31 23.18 -16.49 44.79
C LYS A 31 21.89 -15.67 44.56
N LEU A 32 21.49 -15.47 43.31
CA LEU A 32 20.29 -14.69 42.96
C LEU A 32 19.00 -15.44 43.34
N GLU A 33 18.12 -14.78 44.09
CA GLU A 33 16.82 -15.33 44.50
C GLU A 33 15.75 -15.16 43.39
N PRO A 34 14.86 -16.15 43.17
CA PRO A 34 13.78 -16.00 42.21
C PRO A 34 12.69 -15.03 42.71
N PHE A 35 12.25 -14.12 41.84
CA PHE A 35 11.03 -13.34 42.04
C PHE A 35 9.81 -14.14 41.58
N TYR A 36 8.78 -14.20 42.42
CA TYR A 36 7.49 -14.78 42.09
C TYR A 36 6.45 -13.68 41.90
N VAL A 37 5.76 -13.72 40.76
CA VAL A 37 4.68 -12.78 40.44
C VAL A 37 3.48 -12.99 41.35
N GLU A 38 2.72 -11.91 41.60
CA GLU A 38 1.46 -11.97 42.35
C GLU A 38 0.46 -12.93 41.70
N ARG A 39 -0.10 -13.85 42.50
CA ARG A 39 -1.03 -14.89 42.03
C ARG A 39 -2.48 -14.41 42.09
N TYR A 40 -2.86 -13.57 41.13
CA TYR A 40 -4.23 -13.11 40.98
C TYR A 40 -5.21 -14.21 40.52
N SER A 41 -6.45 -14.13 40.97
CA SER A 41 -7.57 -14.90 40.40
C SER A 41 -7.98 -14.38 39.02
N TRP A 42 -8.74 -15.19 38.28
CA TRP A 42 -9.29 -14.81 36.97
C TRP A 42 -10.06 -13.47 37.00
N SER A 43 -10.93 -13.29 38.00
CA SER A 43 -11.72 -12.06 38.14
C SER A 43 -10.86 -10.83 38.44
N GLN A 44 -9.80 -11.00 39.23
CA GLN A 44 -8.84 -9.92 39.53
C GLN A 44 -8.04 -9.53 38.28
N LEU A 45 -7.56 -10.51 37.51
CA LEU A 45 -6.87 -10.24 36.23
C LEU A 45 -7.80 -9.54 35.24
N LYS A 46 -9.06 -10.00 35.11
CA LYS A 46 -10.05 -9.35 34.24
C LYS A 46 -10.26 -7.88 34.63
N LYS A 47 -10.37 -7.59 35.93
CA LYS A 47 -10.49 -6.23 36.44
C LYS A 47 -9.25 -5.38 36.14
N LEU A 48 -8.05 -5.90 36.42
CA LEU A 48 -6.78 -5.23 36.12
C LEU A 48 -6.67 -4.86 34.63
N LEU A 49 -7.00 -5.81 33.74
CA LEU A 49 -6.96 -5.59 32.30
C LEU A 49 -8.01 -4.58 31.81
N ALA A 50 -9.18 -4.53 32.46
CA ALA A 50 -10.23 -3.56 32.15
C ALA A 50 -9.86 -2.14 32.61
N ASP A 51 -9.36 -2.01 33.84
CA ASP A 51 -8.97 -0.73 34.43
C ASP A 51 -7.83 -0.08 33.64
N THR A 52 -6.79 -0.86 33.28
CA THR A 52 -5.67 -0.38 32.44
C THR A 52 -6.09 0.00 31.02
N ARG A 53 -7.11 -0.66 30.46
CA ARG A 53 -7.62 -0.34 29.11
C ARG A 53 -8.45 0.94 29.08
N LYS A 54 -9.17 1.26 30.16
CA LYS A 54 -10.11 2.39 30.22
C LYS A 54 -9.46 3.72 29.84
N TYR A 55 -8.23 3.96 30.29
CA TYR A 55 -7.48 5.18 30.01
C TYR A 55 -6.73 5.16 28.67
N HIS A 56 -6.71 4.04 27.95
CA HIS A 56 -6.05 3.90 26.65
C HIS A 56 -7.02 4.09 25.46
N GLY A 57 -8.32 4.23 25.69
CA GLY A 57 -9.32 4.31 24.61
C GLY A 57 -9.06 5.46 23.62
N TYR A 58 -8.69 6.65 24.11
CA TYR A 58 -8.42 7.81 23.25
C TYR A 58 -7.08 7.71 22.51
N MET A 59 -6.13 6.89 22.98
CA MET A 59 -4.83 6.66 22.32
C MET A 59 -4.95 5.82 21.04
N MET A 60 -6.09 5.16 20.86
CA MET A 60 -6.39 4.33 19.69
C MET A 60 -7.07 5.13 18.56
N ALA A 61 -7.31 6.43 18.75
CA ALA A 61 -7.84 7.28 17.69
C ALA A 61 -6.89 7.29 16.49
N LYS A 62 -7.43 7.06 15.30
CA LYS A 62 -6.66 7.07 14.06
C LYS A 62 -6.19 8.49 13.77
N ALA A 63 -4.88 8.68 13.70
CA ALA A 63 -4.28 9.94 13.29
C ALA A 63 -4.73 10.37 11.88
N PRO A 64 -4.75 11.68 11.58
CA PRO A 64 -4.96 12.19 10.23
C PRO A 64 -4.05 11.51 9.19
N HIS A 65 -4.63 11.11 8.06
CA HIS A 65 -3.97 10.42 6.95
C HIS A 65 -4.65 10.78 5.61
N ASP A 66 -4.08 10.27 4.51
CA ASP A 66 -4.54 10.51 3.14
C ASP A 66 -4.65 12.01 2.85
N PHE A 67 -3.53 12.72 3.05
CA PHE A 67 -3.47 14.16 2.88
C PHE A 67 -3.46 14.57 1.41
N MET A 68 -4.17 15.64 1.10
CA MET A 68 -4.16 16.29 -0.21
C MET A 68 -4.08 17.80 -0.06
N PHE A 69 -3.23 18.45 -0.85
CA PHE A 69 -3.02 19.89 -0.84
C PHE A 69 -3.67 20.53 -2.06
N VAL A 70 -4.53 21.54 -1.85
CA VAL A 70 -5.16 22.30 -2.92
C VAL A 70 -4.89 23.79 -2.72
N LYS A 71 -4.32 24.44 -3.74
CA LYS A 71 -4.02 25.88 -3.71
C LYS A 71 -5.30 26.71 -3.67
N ARG A 72 -5.31 27.76 -2.84
CA ARG A 72 -6.43 28.70 -2.76
C ARG A 72 -6.49 29.66 -3.94
N ASN A 73 -5.34 29.96 -4.56
CA ASN A 73 -5.19 30.90 -5.68
C ASN A 73 -5.89 32.26 -5.46
N ASP A 74 -5.90 32.71 -4.21
CA ASP A 74 -6.52 33.96 -3.77
C ASP A 74 -5.40 34.92 -3.29
N PRO A 75 -5.00 35.93 -4.10
CA PRO A 75 -3.93 36.86 -3.75
C PRO A 75 -4.21 37.67 -2.48
N ASP A 76 -5.47 38.03 -2.24
CA ASP A 76 -5.89 38.90 -1.13
C ASP A 76 -6.21 38.09 0.14
N GLY A 77 -6.57 36.82 0.00
CA GLY A 77 -6.90 35.92 1.11
C GLY A 77 -5.71 35.61 2.04
N PRO A 78 -5.96 35.25 3.31
CA PRO A 78 -4.89 34.96 4.27
C PRO A 78 -4.26 33.56 4.11
N HIS A 79 -4.84 32.69 3.28
CA HIS A 79 -4.46 31.28 3.15
C HIS A 79 -3.80 30.97 1.81
N SER A 80 -2.74 30.17 1.82
CA SER A 80 -2.07 29.68 0.60
C SER A 80 -2.73 28.42 0.06
N ASP A 81 -3.08 27.51 0.96
CA ASP A 81 -3.50 26.15 0.65
C ASP A 81 -4.62 25.73 1.60
N ARG A 82 -5.47 24.81 1.14
CA ARG A 82 -6.32 23.99 1.99
C ARG A 82 -5.81 22.56 1.94
N ILE A 83 -5.70 21.92 3.09
CA ILE A 83 -5.40 20.48 3.18
C ILE A 83 -6.66 19.70 3.51
N TYR A 84 -6.88 18.59 2.80
CA TYR A 84 -7.93 17.62 3.07
C TYR A 84 -7.32 16.34 3.59
N TYR A 85 -8.02 15.64 4.49
CA TYR A 85 -7.53 14.40 5.09
C TYR A 85 -8.64 13.59 5.75
N LEU A 86 -8.40 12.30 5.92
CA LEU A 86 -9.23 11.40 6.73
C LEU A 86 -8.74 11.38 8.17
N ALA A 87 -9.65 11.50 9.14
CA ALA A 87 -9.32 11.40 10.56
C ALA A 87 -10.51 10.92 11.41
N MET A 88 -10.21 10.51 12.64
CA MET A 88 -11.20 10.28 13.70
C MET A 88 -11.10 11.39 14.75
N SER A 89 -12.21 12.07 15.04
CA SER A 89 -12.25 13.04 16.14
C SER A 89 -12.51 12.34 17.48
N GLY A 90 -12.19 12.99 18.61
CA GLY A 90 -12.49 12.42 19.93
C GLY A 90 -13.98 12.24 20.22
N GLU A 91 -14.84 12.99 19.51
CA GLU A 91 -16.30 12.98 19.65
C GLU A 91 -16.96 11.94 18.73
N ASN A 92 -16.42 11.75 17.51
CA ASN A 92 -16.94 10.81 16.51
C ASN A 92 -16.01 9.62 16.33
N ARG A 93 -16.52 8.41 16.57
CA ARG A 93 -15.76 7.15 16.42
C ARG A 93 -15.61 6.67 14.96
N GLU A 94 -16.10 7.44 13.98
CA GLU A 94 -16.01 7.11 12.56
C GLU A 94 -14.92 7.95 11.88
N ASN A 95 -14.18 7.33 10.97
CA ASN A 95 -13.22 7.99 10.09
C ASN A 95 -14.00 8.79 9.03
N THR A 96 -13.71 10.08 8.90
CA THR A 96 -14.39 10.95 7.93
C THR A 96 -13.47 12.05 7.39
N LEU A 97 -13.93 12.78 6.39
CA LEU A 97 -13.19 13.85 5.72
C LEU A 97 -13.22 15.16 6.53
N PHE A 98 -12.02 15.70 6.76
CA PHE A 98 -11.78 17.01 7.36
C PHE A 98 -10.93 17.86 6.42
N TYR A 99 -10.92 19.16 6.69
CA TYR A 99 -9.97 20.08 6.10
C TYR A 99 -9.40 21.07 7.12
N SER A 100 -8.23 21.62 6.80
CA SER A 100 -7.61 22.73 7.51
C SER A 100 -7.05 23.75 6.55
N GLU A 101 -6.98 25.01 6.99
CA GLU A 101 -6.46 26.12 6.19
C GLU A 101 -4.98 26.37 6.51
N ILE A 102 -4.13 26.44 5.50
CA ILE A 102 -2.72 26.79 5.66
C ILE A 102 -2.56 28.30 5.45
N PRO A 103 -2.11 29.07 6.46
CA PRO A 103 -1.90 30.50 6.31
C PRO A 103 -0.66 30.81 5.48
N LYS A 104 -0.68 31.95 4.77
CA LYS A 104 0.48 32.46 3.99
C LYS A 104 1.68 32.82 4.86
N THR A 105 1.43 33.24 6.10
CA THR A 105 2.44 33.63 7.10
C THR A 105 2.03 33.14 8.49
N ILE A 106 2.99 32.97 9.40
CA ILE A 106 2.78 32.52 10.77
C ILE A 106 3.50 33.44 11.76
N ASN A 107 2.95 33.55 12.97
CA ASN A 107 3.67 34.15 14.10
C ASN A 107 4.68 33.13 14.64
N ARG A 108 5.95 33.27 14.26
CA ARG A 108 7.05 32.36 14.65
C ARG A 108 7.30 32.27 16.16
N ALA A 109 6.79 33.21 16.96
CA ALA A 109 6.91 33.16 18.41
C ALA A 109 5.86 32.23 19.07
N ALA A 110 4.86 31.77 18.32
CA ALA A 110 3.79 30.90 18.80
C ALA A 110 3.67 29.63 17.95
N VAL A 111 3.21 28.54 18.57
CA VAL A 111 2.88 27.30 17.86
C VAL A 111 1.45 27.38 17.35
N LEU A 112 1.27 27.33 16.03
CA LEU A 112 -0.05 27.31 15.41
C LEU A 112 -0.64 25.89 15.46
N MET A 113 -1.83 25.76 16.05
CA MET A 113 -2.66 24.56 15.96
C MET A 113 -3.69 24.72 14.84
N LEU A 114 -3.66 23.84 13.83
CA LEU A 114 -4.67 23.85 12.77
C LEU A 114 -5.98 23.26 13.28
N SER A 115 -7.07 24.00 13.11
CA SER A 115 -8.40 23.50 13.45
C SER A 115 -8.88 22.50 12.40
N TRP A 116 -9.49 21.41 12.86
CA TRP A 116 -10.08 20.40 12.00
C TRP A 116 -11.51 20.83 11.69
N LYS A 117 -11.74 21.26 10.45
CA LYS A 117 -13.07 21.63 9.98
C LYS A 117 -13.69 20.41 9.29
N PRO A 118 -14.86 19.92 9.74
CA PRO A 118 -15.52 18.80 9.06
C PRO A 118 -15.90 19.20 7.63
N LEU A 119 -15.51 18.39 6.65
CA LEU A 119 -15.88 18.64 5.25
C LEU A 119 -17.33 18.20 5.00
N LEU A 120 -17.78 17.14 5.67
CA LEU A 120 -19.09 16.53 5.46
C LEU A 120 -20.01 16.84 6.64
N ASP A 121 -21.29 17.10 6.35
CA ASP A 121 -22.34 17.15 7.36
C ASP A 121 -22.51 15.76 8.01
N LEU A 122 -23.07 15.69 9.21
CA LEU A 122 -23.25 14.43 9.93
C LEU A 122 -24.21 13.53 9.14
N PHE A 123 -23.66 12.46 8.56
CA PHE A 123 -24.42 11.35 8.01
C PHE A 123 -23.90 10.05 8.63
N GLN A 124 -24.82 9.13 8.93
CA GLN A 124 -24.44 7.82 9.45
C GLN A 124 -23.81 7.03 8.29
N ALA A 125 -22.49 6.90 8.29
CA ALA A 125 -21.78 6.09 7.31
C ALA A 125 -22.13 4.60 7.46
N THR A 126 -22.58 4.19 8.64
CA THR A 126 -22.94 2.80 8.95
C THR A 126 -24.34 2.76 9.58
N LEU A 127 -25.32 2.16 8.89
CA LEU A 127 -26.71 2.09 9.35
C LEU A 127 -26.93 1.06 10.48
N ASP A 128 -26.12 -0.02 10.52
CA ASP A 128 -26.29 -1.13 11.45
C ASP A 128 -24.95 -1.59 12.06
N TYR A 129 -24.57 -1.04 13.22
CA TYR A 129 -23.60 -1.61 14.19
C TYR A 129 -22.39 -2.42 13.63
N GLY A 130 -21.79 -2.01 12.51
CA GLY A 130 -20.64 -2.71 11.92
C GLY A 130 -20.96 -4.05 11.22
N MET A 131 -22.22 -4.29 10.81
CA MET A 131 -22.54 -5.35 9.85
C MET A 131 -22.20 -4.88 8.45
N TYR A 132 -21.05 -5.34 7.96
CA TYR A 132 -20.59 -5.11 6.58
C TYR A 132 -21.11 -6.20 5.65
N SER A 133 -21.16 -5.89 4.35
CA SER A 133 -21.25 -6.94 3.33
C SER A 133 -20.06 -7.91 3.44
N ARG A 134 -20.19 -9.11 2.88
CA ARG A 134 -19.11 -10.11 2.94
C ARG A 134 -17.87 -9.61 2.20
N GLU A 135 -18.07 -8.95 1.07
CA GLU A 135 -17.04 -8.37 0.22
C GLU A 135 -16.28 -7.26 0.95
N GLU A 136 -16.98 -6.35 1.65
CA GLU A 136 -16.34 -5.33 2.47
C GLU A 136 -15.58 -5.92 3.66
N GLU A 137 -16.16 -6.89 4.37
CA GLU A 137 -15.50 -7.54 5.51
C GLU A 137 -14.18 -8.18 5.04
N LEU A 138 -14.22 -8.94 3.94
CA LEU A 138 -13.04 -9.56 3.36
C LEU A 138 -12.02 -8.52 2.91
N LEU A 139 -12.43 -7.46 2.20
CA LEU A 139 -11.52 -6.40 1.77
C LEU A 139 -10.86 -5.68 2.95
N ARG A 140 -11.61 -5.42 4.03
CA ARG A 140 -11.09 -4.80 5.26
C ARG A 140 -10.07 -5.69 5.94
N GLU A 141 -10.30 -7.01 5.97
CA GLU A 141 -9.32 -7.97 6.44
C GLU A 141 -8.05 -7.92 5.58
N ARG A 142 -8.15 -7.98 4.24
CA ARG A 142 -6.98 -7.93 3.34
C ARG A 142 -6.18 -6.62 3.48
N LYS A 143 -6.85 -5.47 3.52
CA LYS A 143 -6.23 -4.14 3.73
C LYS A 143 -5.82 -3.86 5.19
N ARG A 144 -6.12 -4.78 6.13
CA ARG A 144 -5.87 -4.63 7.58
C ARG A 144 -6.52 -3.36 8.18
N ILE A 145 -7.73 -3.04 7.76
CA ILE A 145 -8.49 -1.86 8.19
C ILE A 145 -9.31 -2.18 9.45
N GLY A 146 -8.81 -1.75 10.62
CA GLY A 146 -9.53 -1.89 11.89
C GLY A 146 -10.53 -0.77 12.20
N THR A 147 -10.50 0.34 11.45
CA THR A 147 -11.33 1.54 11.68
C THR A 147 -12.65 1.50 10.93
N VAL A 148 -13.71 2.09 11.49
CA VAL A 148 -15.03 2.24 10.85
C VAL A 148 -15.11 3.63 10.19
N GLY A 149 -15.88 3.76 9.11
CA GLY A 149 -16.09 5.01 8.36
C GLY A 149 -15.47 4.97 6.97
N ILE A 150 -15.20 6.15 6.40
CA ILE A 150 -14.58 6.31 5.07
C ILE A 150 -13.14 5.77 5.13
N ALA A 151 -12.82 4.79 4.28
CA ALA A 151 -11.51 4.15 4.24
C ALA A 151 -10.50 4.88 3.35
N SER A 152 -10.97 5.44 2.23
CA SER A 152 -10.20 6.18 1.23
C SER A 152 -11.15 7.11 0.44
N TYR A 153 -10.59 8.02 -0.34
CA TYR A 153 -11.34 8.88 -1.26
C TYR A 153 -10.54 9.15 -2.54
N ASP A 154 -11.26 9.40 -3.62
CA ASP A 154 -10.73 9.93 -4.88
C ASP A 154 -11.01 11.43 -4.98
N TYR A 155 -10.17 12.14 -5.73
CA TYR A 155 -10.34 13.57 -5.98
C TYR A 155 -9.89 13.97 -7.39
N HIS A 156 -10.74 14.72 -8.10
CA HIS A 156 -10.40 15.31 -9.38
C HIS A 156 -10.06 16.80 -9.22
N GLN A 157 -8.79 17.18 -9.44
CA GLN A 157 -8.27 18.54 -9.24
C GLN A 157 -9.00 19.59 -10.07
N GLY A 158 -9.31 19.31 -11.34
CA GLY A 158 -9.90 20.29 -12.26
C GLY A 158 -11.33 20.70 -11.91
N SER A 159 -12.09 19.83 -11.24
CA SER A 159 -13.49 20.09 -10.85
C SER A 159 -13.69 20.27 -9.36
N GLY A 160 -12.73 19.83 -8.55
CA GLY A 160 -12.86 19.72 -7.10
C GLY A 160 -13.79 18.59 -6.64
N THR A 161 -14.07 17.60 -7.48
CA THR A 161 -14.99 16.49 -7.14
C THR A 161 -14.29 15.48 -6.23
N PHE A 162 -14.85 15.25 -5.05
CA PHE A 162 -14.53 14.10 -4.19
C PHE A 162 -15.46 12.94 -4.50
N LEU A 163 -14.94 11.72 -4.48
CA LEU A 163 -15.72 10.47 -4.53
C LEU A 163 -15.25 9.54 -3.41
N PHE A 164 -16.17 8.96 -2.66
CA PHE A 164 -15.82 8.03 -1.59
C PHE A 164 -16.97 7.07 -1.27
N GLN A 165 -16.61 5.91 -0.71
CA GLN A 165 -17.57 4.97 -0.16
C GLN A 165 -17.76 5.20 1.34
N ALA A 166 -19.00 5.18 1.78
CA ALA A 166 -19.38 5.25 3.19
C ALA A 166 -20.52 4.25 3.44
N GLY A 167 -20.18 3.12 4.05
CA GLY A 167 -21.06 1.95 4.10
C GLY A 167 -21.33 1.43 2.68
N SER A 168 -22.59 1.05 2.41
CA SER A 168 -23.00 0.56 1.08
C SER A 168 -23.17 1.66 0.03
N GLY A 169 -23.13 2.95 0.43
CA GLY A 169 -23.33 4.08 -0.46
C GLY A 169 -22.02 4.61 -1.06
N ILE A 170 -22.06 4.94 -2.36
CA ILE A 170 -21.05 5.77 -3.02
C ILE A 170 -21.54 7.21 -2.99
N TYR A 171 -20.69 8.13 -2.51
CA TYR A 171 -21.04 9.53 -2.33
C TYR A 171 -20.05 10.46 -3.03
N HIS A 172 -20.52 11.66 -3.39
CA HIS A 172 -19.68 12.72 -3.93
C HIS A 172 -20.03 14.10 -3.38
N VAL A 173 -19.01 14.97 -3.29
CA VAL A 173 -19.12 16.42 -2.99
C VAL A 173 -18.14 17.20 -3.85
N LYS A 174 -18.27 18.53 -3.93
CA LYS A 174 -17.33 19.40 -4.64
C LYS A 174 -16.74 20.46 -3.71
N ASP A 175 -15.42 20.60 -3.68
CA ASP A 175 -14.69 21.64 -2.96
C ASP A 175 -13.30 21.87 -3.57
N GLY A 176 -12.82 23.11 -3.60
CA GLY A 176 -11.45 23.45 -4.02
C GLY A 176 -11.21 23.53 -5.53
N GLY A 177 -12.25 23.33 -6.35
CA GLY A 177 -12.25 23.54 -7.79
C GLY A 177 -12.85 24.90 -8.22
N PRO A 178 -13.37 25.01 -9.45
CA PRO A 178 -14.02 26.23 -9.96
C PRO A 178 -15.23 26.70 -9.13
N GLN A 179 -15.85 25.80 -8.37
CA GLN A 179 -16.97 26.13 -7.46
C GLN A 179 -16.51 26.86 -6.18
N GLY A 180 -15.20 27.00 -5.97
CA GLY A 180 -14.63 27.65 -4.81
C GLY A 180 -14.51 26.73 -3.59
N PHE A 181 -14.44 27.34 -2.41
CA PHE A 181 -14.12 26.67 -1.16
C PHE A 181 -15.20 26.93 -0.11
N THR A 182 -15.81 25.86 0.39
CA THR A 182 -16.83 25.92 1.44
C THR A 182 -16.27 26.46 2.75
N GLN A 183 -17.14 27.09 3.54
CA GLN A 183 -16.88 27.48 4.93
C GLN A 183 -17.71 26.69 5.94
N GLN A 184 -18.52 25.76 5.46
CA GLN A 184 -19.42 24.93 6.28
C GLN A 184 -19.46 23.49 5.74
N PRO A 185 -19.89 22.51 6.57
CA PRO A 185 -19.99 21.13 6.12
C PRO A 185 -20.89 20.96 4.89
N LEU A 186 -20.47 20.11 3.95
CA LEU A 186 -21.18 19.80 2.72
C LEU A 186 -22.04 18.56 2.93
N ARG A 187 -23.26 18.58 2.39
CA ARG A 187 -24.10 17.39 2.37
C ARG A 187 -23.60 16.44 1.27
N PRO A 188 -23.23 15.19 1.59
CA PRO A 188 -22.81 14.23 0.58
C PRO A 188 -23.98 13.82 -0.31
N ASN A 189 -23.74 13.80 -1.62
CA ASN A 189 -24.73 13.39 -2.61
C ASN A 189 -24.55 11.89 -2.88
N LEU A 190 -25.61 11.11 -2.68
CA LEU A 190 -25.61 9.68 -2.98
C LEU A 190 -25.66 9.47 -4.50
N VAL A 191 -24.76 8.64 -5.02
CA VAL A 191 -24.86 8.14 -6.39
C VAL A 191 -25.93 7.05 -6.42
N GLU A 192 -27.08 7.37 -6.99
CA GLU A 192 -28.19 6.43 -7.21
C GLU A 192 -27.73 5.23 -8.05
N THR A 193 -28.35 4.06 -7.85
CA THR A 193 -28.01 2.84 -8.57
C THR A 193 -29.22 1.92 -8.67
N SER A 194 -29.28 1.14 -9.75
CA SER A 194 -30.24 0.05 -9.91
C SER A 194 -29.64 -1.31 -9.50
N CYS A 195 -28.36 -1.36 -9.12
CA CYS A 195 -27.67 -2.57 -8.70
C CYS A 195 -28.21 -3.05 -7.33
N PRO A 196 -28.54 -4.35 -7.19
CA PRO A 196 -29.14 -4.86 -5.96
C PRO A 196 -28.13 -5.12 -4.83
N ASN A 197 -26.86 -5.40 -5.17
CA ASN A 197 -25.80 -5.74 -4.23
C ASN A 197 -24.85 -4.57 -4.01
N ILE A 198 -23.88 -4.75 -3.12
CA ILE A 198 -22.91 -3.71 -2.81
C ILE A 198 -22.03 -3.35 -4.02
N ARG A 199 -21.65 -2.07 -4.09
CA ARG A 199 -20.71 -1.53 -5.07
C ARG A 199 -19.37 -1.30 -4.38
N MET A 200 -18.31 -1.82 -4.96
CA MET A 200 -16.96 -1.82 -4.40
C MET A 200 -15.98 -1.04 -5.28
N ASP A 201 -14.87 -0.59 -4.68
CA ASP A 201 -13.76 0.06 -5.38
C ASP A 201 -14.18 1.20 -6.34
N PRO A 202 -14.91 2.24 -5.86
CA PRO A 202 -15.34 3.33 -6.71
C PRO A 202 -14.17 4.23 -7.09
N LYS A 203 -14.03 4.57 -8.38
CA LYS A 203 -13.00 5.48 -8.90
C LYS A 203 -13.57 6.53 -9.84
N LEU A 204 -13.09 7.77 -9.71
CA LEU A 204 -13.39 8.85 -10.66
C LEU A 204 -12.63 8.62 -11.97
N CYS A 205 -13.27 8.86 -13.11
CA CYS A 205 -12.57 8.98 -14.38
C CYS A 205 -11.73 10.28 -14.38
N PRO A 206 -10.39 10.21 -14.52
CA PRO A 206 -9.57 11.41 -14.49
C PRO A 206 -9.82 12.32 -15.70
N ALA A 207 -10.19 11.75 -16.86
CA ALA A 207 -10.47 12.50 -18.07
C ALA A 207 -11.85 13.19 -18.07
N ASP A 208 -12.79 12.70 -17.25
CA ASP A 208 -14.13 13.27 -17.12
C ASP A 208 -14.72 13.01 -15.71
N PRO A 209 -14.76 14.03 -14.83
CA PRO A 209 -15.20 13.86 -13.44
C PRO A 209 -16.71 13.61 -13.28
N ASP A 210 -17.49 13.62 -14.36
CA ASP A 210 -18.89 13.23 -14.32
C ASP A 210 -19.05 11.70 -14.33
N TRP A 211 -18.04 10.94 -14.78
CA TRP A 211 -18.07 9.48 -14.83
C TRP A 211 -17.31 8.86 -13.66
N ILE A 212 -17.92 7.82 -13.09
CA ILE A 212 -17.28 6.92 -12.12
C ILE A 212 -17.33 5.50 -12.63
N ALA A 213 -16.40 4.67 -12.17
CA ALA A 213 -16.48 3.21 -12.29
C ALA A 213 -16.53 2.57 -10.89
N PHE A 214 -17.10 1.39 -10.80
CA PHE A 214 -17.12 0.56 -9.60
C PHE A 214 -17.30 -0.91 -9.98
N ILE A 215 -17.02 -1.80 -9.02
CA ILE A 215 -17.28 -3.24 -9.14
C ILE A 215 -18.64 -3.56 -8.51
N HIS A 216 -19.46 -4.32 -9.22
CA HIS A 216 -20.69 -4.91 -8.70
C HIS A 216 -20.78 -6.36 -9.19
N SER A 217 -21.00 -7.29 -8.25
CA SER A 217 -21.05 -8.73 -8.52
C SER A 217 -19.91 -9.21 -9.44
N ASN A 218 -18.66 -8.89 -9.08
CA ASN A 218 -17.43 -9.25 -9.81
C ASN A 218 -17.31 -8.76 -11.28
N ASP A 219 -18.13 -7.81 -11.68
CA ASP A 219 -18.06 -7.13 -12.98
C ASP A 219 -17.90 -5.62 -12.84
N ILE A 220 -17.40 -5.00 -13.89
CA ILE A 220 -17.14 -3.56 -13.97
C ILE A 220 -18.41 -2.84 -14.43
N TRP A 221 -18.75 -1.77 -13.74
CA TRP A 221 -19.84 -0.87 -14.07
C TRP A 221 -19.33 0.57 -14.12
N ILE A 222 -20.03 1.40 -14.90
CA ILE A 222 -19.86 2.85 -14.88
C ILE A 222 -21.19 3.54 -14.57
N SER A 223 -21.09 4.70 -13.95
CA SER A 223 -22.23 5.58 -13.69
C SER A 223 -21.84 7.03 -13.89
N ASN A 224 -22.73 7.81 -14.47
CA ASN A 224 -22.59 9.24 -14.58
C ASN A 224 -23.31 9.93 -13.42
N ILE A 225 -22.59 10.69 -12.61
CA ILE A 225 -23.12 11.32 -11.39
C ILE A 225 -24.09 12.49 -11.66
N VAL A 226 -24.13 12.99 -12.90
CA VAL A 226 -25.00 14.10 -13.33
C VAL A 226 -26.23 13.58 -14.08
N THR A 227 -26.02 12.81 -15.15
CA THR A 227 -27.10 12.27 -16.00
C THR A 227 -27.81 11.07 -15.36
N ARG A 228 -27.17 10.45 -14.37
CA ARG A 228 -27.60 9.20 -13.71
C ARG A 228 -27.64 7.98 -14.63
N GLU A 229 -27.05 8.08 -15.82
CA GLU A 229 -26.86 6.91 -16.67
C GLU A 229 -25.98 5.89 -15.94
N GLU A 230 -26.38 4.63 -15.96
CA GLU A 230 -25.66 3.51 -15.36
C GLU A 230 -25.53 2.39 -16.40
N ARG A 231 -24.33 1.84 -16.56
CA ARG A 231 -24.03 0.83 -17.58
C ARG A 231 -23.07 -0.22 -17.04
N ARG A 232 -23.43 -1.50 -17.21
CA ARG A 232 -22.53 -2.63 -17.04
C ARG A 232 -21.57 -2.71 -18.22
N LEU A 233 -20.27 -2.83 -17.96
CA LEU A 233 -19.25 -2.92 -19.01
C LEU A 233 -18.86 -4.37 -19.30
N THR A 234 -18.77 -5.21 -18.26
CA THR A 234 -18.35 -6.61 -18.40
C THR A 234 -19.48 -7.55 -17.98
N TYR A 235 -19.59 -8.68 -18.68
CA TYR A 235 -20.65 -9.69 -18.47
C TYR A 235 -20.02 -11.06 -18.17
N VAL A 236 -18.98 -11.04 -17.35
CA VAL A 236 -18.12 -12.21 -17.11
C VAL A 236 -18.70 -13.11 -16.02
N HIS A 237 -19.39 -12.53 -15.04
CA HIS A 237 -19.98 -13.19 -13.88
C HIS A 237 -21.51 -13.14 -13.84
N ASN A 238 -22.14 -14.19 -13.32
CA ASN A 238 -23.57 -14.32 -13.10
C ASN A 238 -23.85 -14.44 -11.61
N GLU A 239 -24.41 -13.37 -11.01
CA GLU A 239 -24.72 -13.29 -9.58
C GLU A 239 -25.71 -14.35 -9.07
N LEU A 240 -26.45 -15.01 -9.96
CA LEU A 240 -27.39 -16.09 -9.60
C LEU A 240 -26.72 -17.47 -9.58
N ALA A 241 -25.54 -17.61 -10.18
CA ALA A 241 -24.79 -18.85 -10.21
C ALA A 241 -23.99 -19.05 -8.92
N ASN A 242 -23.69 -20.30 -8.61
CA ASN A 242 -22.79 -20.62 -7.50
C ASN A 242 -21.34 -20.42 -7.94
N MET A 243 -20.46 -20.14 -6.97
CA MET A 243 -19.02 -19.91 -7.18
C MET A 243 -18.28 -21.09 -7.82
N GLU A 244 -18.78 -22.32 -7.65
CA GLU A 244 -18.26 -23.52 -8.30
C GLU A 244 -18.52 -23.53 -9.81
N GLU A 245 -19.62 -22.90 -10.25
CA GLU A 245 -20.08 -22.87 -11.65
C GLU A 245 -19.66 -21.59 -12.37
N ASP A 246 -19.45 -20.49 -11.64
CA ASP A 246 -19.05 -19.19 -12.18
C ASP A 246 -17.77 -18.65 -11.49
N PRO A 247 -16.58 -19.06 -11.97
CA PRO A 247 -15.31 -18.74 -11.36
C PRO A 247 -14.61 -17.52 -11.97
N ARG A 248 -15.27 -16.78 -12.86
CA ARG A 248 -14.64 -15.68 -13.59
C ARG A 248 -14.99 -14.33 -12.98
N SER A 249 -14.07 -13.38 -13.09
CA SER A 249 -14.26 -12.00 -12.61
C SER A 249 -13.50 -11.00 -13.48
N ALA A 250 -13.99 -9.76 -13.53
CA ALA A 250 -13.37 -8.66 -14.27
C ALA A 250 -13.18 -7.43 -13.38
N GLY A 251 -11.99 -6.83 -13.44
CA GLY A 251 -11.66 -5.63 -12.67
C GLY A 251 -11.39 -5.87 -11.18
N VAL A 252 -11.30 -7.14 -10.75
CA VAL A 252 -11.11 -7.55 -9.35
C VAL A 252 -9.71 -8.13 -9.16
N ALA A 253 -9.03 -7.73 -8.09
CA ALA A 253 -7.81 -8.42 -7.66
C ALA A 253 -8.17 -9.68 -6.88
N THR A 254 -7.63 -10.85 -7.25
CA THR A 254 -7.92 -12.12 -6.57
C THR A 254 -7.28 -12.20 -5.18
N PHE A 255 -7.62 -13.25 -4.42
CA PHE A 255 -7.20 -13.41 -3.02
C PHE A 255 -5.69 -13.22 -2.81
N VAL A 256 -4.84 -13.86 -3.60
CA VAL A 256 -3.37 -13.79 -3.46
C VAL A 256 -2.84 -12.37 -3.74
N LEU A 257 -3.40 -11.69 -4.73
CA LEU A 257 -2.99 -10.33 -5.09
C LEU A 257 -3.33 -9.33 -3.98
N GLN A 258 -4.48 -9.53 -3.31
CA GLN A 258 -4.87 -8.70 -2.17
C GLN A 258 -4.04 -9.01 -0.90
N GLU A 259 -3.79 -10.29 -0.61
CA GLU A 259 -3.16 -10.71 0.65
C GLU A 259 -1.62 -10.62 0.61
N GLU A 260 -0.99 -10.99 -0.50
CA GLU A 260 0.48 -11.15 -0.58
C GLU A 260 1.17 -10.00 -1.34
N PHE A 261 0.44 -9.31 -2.22
CA PHE A 261 0.98 -8.24 -3.07
C PHE A 261 0.44 -6.85 -2.76
N ASP A 262 -0.46 -6.71 -1.79
CA ASP A 262 -1.11 -5.44 -1.42
C ASP A 262 -1.76 -4.71 -2.61
N ARG A 263 -2.28 -5.46 -3.61
CA ARG A 263 -3.05 -4.91 -4.73
C ARG A 263 -4.52 -5.24 -4.56
N TYR A 264 -5.35 -4.20 -4.47
CA TYR A 264 -6.76 -4.33 -4.11
C TYR A 264 -7.74 -3.99 -5.24
N SER A 265 -7.23 -3.66 -6.42
CA SER A 265 -8.04 -3.31 -7.59
C SER A 265 -7.48 -3.98 -8.84
N GLY A 266 -8.36 -4.34 -9.76
CA GLY A 266 -8.02 -4.95 -11.05
C GLY A 266 -8.40 -4.10 -12.26
N TYR A 267 -8.76 -2.82 -12.09
CA TYR A 267 -9.07 -1.93 -13.21
C TYR A 267 -8.49 -0.52 -13.05
N TRP A 268 -8.19 0.13 -14.17
CA TRP A 268 -7.51 1.42 -14.22
C TRP A 268 -8.05 2.28 -15.37
N TRP A 269 -8.65 3.43 -15.01
CA TRP A 269 -9.04 4.46 -15.96
C TRP A 269 -7.83 5.00 -16.73
N CYS A 270 -7.97 5.16 -18.04
CA CYS A 270 -7.08 5.98 -18.83
C CYS A 270 -7.21 7.45 -18.39
N PRO A 271 -6.10 8.17 -18.16
CA PRO A 271 -6.15 9.53 -17.64
C PRO A 271 -6.66 10.56 -18.66
N GLU A 272 -6.55 10.25 -19.94
CA GLU A 272 -6.94 11.12 -21.05
C GLU A 272 -8.11 10.52 -21.85
N ALA A 273 -8.91 11.38 -22.46
CA ALA A 273 -10.01 11.00 -23.34
C ALA A 273 -9.68 11.32 -24.80
N GLU A 274 -9.93 10.37 -25.70
CA GLU A 274 -9.75 10.58 -27.13
C GLU A 274 -11.00 11.28 -27.71
N THR A 275 -10.83 12.43 -28.36
CA THR A 275 -11.97 13.19 -28.90
C THR A 275 -12.44 12.60 -30.24
N THR A 276 -13.74 12.38 -30.41
CA THR A 276 -14.30 11.86 -31.67
C THR A 276 -14.61 12.99 -32.66
N PRO A 277 -14.62 12.74 -33.99
CA PRO A 277 -14.94 13.76 -34.99
C PRO A 277 -16.32 14.42 -34.82
N ASN A 278 -17.24 13.72 -34.15
CA ASN A 278 -18.61 14.19 -33.89
C ASN A 278 -18.70 15.08 -32.63
N GLY A 279 -17.57 15.43 -32.00
CA GLY A 279 -17.53 16.25 -30.78
C GLY A 279 -17.79 15.48 -29.48
N GLY A 280 -17.89 14.15 -29.55
CA GLY A 280 -17.91 13.26 -28.38
C GLY A 280 -16.51 12.86 -27.95
N LYS A 281 -16.41 11.80 -27.14
CA LYS A 281 -15.14 11.29 -26.64
C LYS A 281 -15.15 9.79 -26.37
N ILE A 282 -13.97 9.18 -26.33
CA ILE A 282 -13.74 7.78 -25.98
C ILE A 282 -13.02 7.76 -24.64
N LEU A 283 -13.66 7.17 -23.64
CA LEU A 283 -13.05 6.85 -22.36
C LEU A 283 -12.56 5.40 -22.40
N ARG A 284 -11.45 5.10 -21.73
CA ARG A 284 -10.85 3.77 -21.74
C ARG A 284 -10.64 3.27 -20.31
N ILE A 285 -10.93 1.99 -20.07
CA ILE A 285 -10.58 1.28 -18.84
C ILE A 285 -9.74 0.07 -19.21
N LEU A 286 -8.50 0.01 -18.71
CA LEU A 286 -7.72 -1.23 -18.68
C LEU A 286 -8.23 -2.06 -17.52
N TYR A 287 -8.41 -3.36 -17.71
CA TYR A 287 -8.74 -4.25 -16.60
C TYR A 287 -8.12 -5.64 -16.76
N GLU A 288 -7.96 -6.29 -15.62
CA GLU A 288 -7.60 -7.71 -15.50
C GLU A 288 -8.88 -8.54 -15.47
N GLU A 289 -8.92 -9.57 -16.33
CA GLU A 289 -9.93 -10.63 -16.30
C GLU A 289 -9.28 -11.89 -15.73
N ASN A 290 -9.93 -12.48 -14.72
CA ASN A 290 -9.44 -13.67 -14.02
C ASN A 290 -10.39 -14.85 -14.25
N ASP A 291 -9.82 -16.04 -14.38
CA ASP A 291 -10.52 -17.31 -14.35
C ASP A 291 -9.93 -18.21 -13.26
N GLU A 292 -10.70 -18.43 -12.19
CA GLU A 292 -10.32 -19.24 -11.04
C GLU A 292 -10.83 -20.69 -11.13
N SER A 293 -11.24 -21.18 -12.31
CA SER A 293 -11.82 -22.52 -12.51
C SER A 293 -10.95 -23.62 -11.90
N GLU A 294 -9.65 -23.57 -12.20
CA GLU A 294 -8.65 -24.57 -11.79
C GLU A 294 -8.06 -24.31 -10.40
N VAL A 295 -8.48 -23.23 -9.73
CA VAL A 295 -8.04 -22.91 -8.37
C VAL A 295 -8.86 -23.73 -7.37
N GLU A 296 -8.16 -24.37 -6.43
CA GLU A 296 -8.80 -25.21 -5.41
C GLU A 296 -9.80 -24.42 -4.56
N ILE A 297 -10.91 -25.09 -4.20
CA ILE A 297 -11.93 -24.54 -3.32
C ILE A 297 -11.75 -25.10 -1.91
N ILE A 298 -11.64 -24.22 -0.93
CA ILE A 298 -11.69 -24.55 0.49
C ILE A 298 -12.99 -24.03 1.11
N HIS A 299 -13.35 -24.57 2.27
CA HIS A 299 -14.54 -24.15 3.01
C HIS A 299 -14.14 -23.57 4.37
N VAL A 300 -14.50 -22.31 4.62
CA VAL A 300 -14.20 -21.60 5.87
C VAL A 300 -15.51 -21.38 6.64
N THR A 301 -15.54 -21.67 7.93
CA THR A 301 -16.75 -21.53 8.75
C THR A 301 -17.33 -20.12 8.65
N SER A 302 -18.64 -20.03 8.35
CA SER A 302 -19.34 -18.75 8.23
C SER A 302 -19.40 -18.04 9.59
N PRO A 303 -19.26 -16.70 9.65
CA PRO A 303 -19.37 -15.96 10.90
C PRO A 303 -20.72 -16.14 11.62
N LEU A 304 -21.80 -16.42 10.89
CA LEU A 304 -23.13 -16.72 11.45
C LEU A 304 -23.19 -18.18 11.91
N LEU A 305 -22.61 -18.44 13.09
CA LEU A 305 -22.41 -19.79 13.65
C LEU A 305 -23.71 -20.60 13.79
N GLU A 306 -24.86 -19.95 13.99
CA GLU A 306 -26.17 -20.56 14.11
C GLU A 306 -26.58 -21.31 12.82
N THR A 307 -26.11 -20.82 11.66
CA THR A 307 -26.37 -21.45 10.37
C THR A 307 -25.69 -22.81 10.24
N ARG A 308 -24.57 -23.02 10.96
CA ARG A 308 -23.69 -24.21 10.86
C ARG A 308 -23.25 -24.48 9.41
N ARG A 309 -23.01 -23.40 8.65
CA ARG A 309 -22.52 -23.44 7.26
C ARG A 309 -21.05 -23.01 7.18
N ALA A 310 -20.46 -23.27 6.02
CA ALA A 310 -19.16 -22.76 5.63
C ALA A 310 -19.30 -22.05 4.28
N ASP A 311 -18.47 -21.04 4.07
CA ASP A 311 -18.37 -20.28 2.83
C ASP A 311 -17.26 -20.91 1.95
N SER A 312 -17.51 -21.01 0.65
CA SER A 312 -16.52 -21.45 -0.34
C SER A 312 -15.51 -20.34 -0.62
N PHE A 313 -14.23 -20.68 -0.75
CA PHE A 313 -13.15 -19.76 -1.10
C PHE A 313 -12.22 -20.38 -2.13
N ARG A 314 -11.88 -19.65 -3.20
CA ARG A 314 -10.77 -20.00 -4.10
C ARG A 314 -9.46 -19.70 -3.35
N TYR A 315 -8.68 -20.75 -3.10
CA TYR A 315 -7.44 -20.64 -2.34
C TYR A 315 -6.32 -21.42 -3.03
N PRO A 316 -5.44 -20.74 -3.78
CA PRO A 316 -4.31 -21.37 -4.46
C PRO A 316 -3.23 -21.72 -3.44
N LYS A 317 -3.32 -22.92 -2.85
CA LYS A 317 -2.28 -23.41 -1.95
C LYS A 317 -0.94 -23.54 -2.68
N THR A 318 0.17 -23.50 -1.95
CA THR A 318 1.50 -23.58 -2.57
C THR A 318 1.64 -24.82 -3.47
N GLY A 319 2.14 -24.63 -4.70
CA GLY A 319 2.31 -25.67 -5.69
C GLY A 319 1.09 -26.00 -6.57
N THR A 320 -0.11 -25.47 -6.30
CA THR A 320 -1.29 -25.65 -7.17
C THR A 320 -1.45 -24.51 -8.17
N ALA A 321 -2.46 -24.57 -9.04
CA ALA A 321 -2.74 -23.52 -10.00
C ALA A 321 -3.07 -22.19 -9.31
N ASN A 322 -2.52 -21.09 -9.83
CA ASN A 322 -3.05 -19.74 -9.64
C ASN A 322 -4.17 -19.49 -10.67
N PRO A 323 -4.96 -18.42 -10.52
CA PRO A 323 -5.93 -18.00 -11.53
C PRO A 323 -5.28 -17.82 -12.90
N LYS A 324 -5.99 -18.17 -13.97
CA LYS A 324 -5.60 -17.76 -15.32
C LYS A 324 -5.95 -16.29 -15.49
N VAL A 325 -5.00 -15.48 -15.93
CA VAL A 325 -5.13 -14.02 -16.01
C VAL A 325 -4.92 -13.50 -17.43
N THR A 326 -5.61 -12.43 -17.79
CA THR A 326 -5.34 -11.66 -19.02
C THR A 326 -5.69 -10.19 -18.83
N PHE A 327 -5.08 -9.32 -19.63
CA PHE A 327 -5.54 -7.95 -19.78
C PHE A 327 -6.67 -7.87 -20.81
N LYS A 328 -7.58 -6.94 -20.57
CA LYS A 328 -8.68 -6.54 -21.44
C LYS A 328 -8.81 -5.02 -21.41
N MET A 329 -9.54 -4.44 -22.36
CA MET A 329 -9.79 -3.01 -22.41
C MET A 329 -11.24 -2.73 -22.80
N SER A 330 -11.93 -1.87 -22.04
CA SER A 330 -13.25 -1.38 -22.39
C SER A 330 -13.13 0.03 -22.99
N GLU A 331 -13.57 0.19 -24.24
CA GLU A 331 -13.72 1.49 -24.91
C GLU A 331 -15.16 1.96 -24.80
N ILE A 332 -15.36 3.14 -24.21
CA ILE A 332 -16.67 3.71 -23.90
C ILE A 332 -16.84 4.97 -24.75
N MET A 333 -17.71 4.92 -25.75
CA MET A 333 -17.97 6.05 -26.63
C MET A 333 -19.11 6.90 -26.08
N VAL A 334 -18.81 8.17 -25.80
CA VAL A 334 -19.73 9.13 -25.21
C VAL A 334 -20.02 10.26 -26.20
N ASP A 335 -21.29 10.65 -26.35
CA ASP A 335 -21.70 11.78 -27.18
C ASP A 335 -21.33 13.14 -26.54
N ALA A 336 -21.60 14.23 -27.25
CA ALA A 336 -21.34 15.58 -26.77
C ALA A 336 -22.21 15.98 -25.55
N GLU A 337 -23.32 15.30 -25.32
CA GLU A 337 -24.21 15.51 -24.17
C GLU A 337 -23.84 14.64 -22.95
N GLY A 338 -22.78 13.84 -23.04
CA GLY A 338 -22.33 12.99 -21.94
C GLY A 338 -23.14 11.70 -21.78
N ARG A 339 -23.72 11.16 -22.87
CA ARG A 339 -24.44 9.88 -22.87
C ARG A 339 -23.66 8.80 -23.60
N ILE A 340 -23.78 7.55 -23.15
CA ILE A 340 -23.10 6.42 -23.78
C ILE A 340 -23.78 6.09 -25.10
N THR A 341 -23.02 6.16 -26.18
CA THR A 341 -23.45 5.75 -27.52
C THR A 341 -23.20 4.26 -27.74
N ASP A 342 -22.03 3.77 -27.33
CA ASP A 342 -21.63 2.38 -27.51
C ASP A 342 -20.50 1.99 -26.53
N VAL A 343 -20.32 0.69 -26.30
CA VAL A 343 -19.28 0.11 -25.44
C VAL A 343 -18.67 -1.09 -26.17
N ILE A 344 -17.37 -1.02 -26.43
CA ILE A 344 -16.62 -2.10 -27.10
C ILE A 344 -15.69 -2.74 -26.08
N ASP A 345 -15.94 -4.01 -25.76
CA ASP A 345 -14.97 -4.82 -25.02
C ASP A 345 -13.88 -5.35 -25.96
N LYS A 346 -12.63 -5.25 -25.53
CA LYS A 346 -11.46 -5.62 -26.33
C LYS A 346 -10.55 -6.59 -25.60
N GLU A 347 -9.99 -7.53 -26.35
CA GLU A 347 -9.01 -8.51 -25.91
C GLU A 347 -7.63 -8.28 -26.55
N LEU A 348 -6.58 -8.80 -25.90
CA LEU A 348 -5.25 -8.82 -26.49
C LEU A 348 -5.26 -9.59 -27.82
N ILE A 349 -4.57 -9.04 -28.83
CA ILE A 349 -4.46 -9.62 -30.18
C ILE A 349 -3.91 -11.07 -30.19
N GLN A 350 -3.05 -11.40 -29.22
CA GLN A 350 -2.56 -12.76 -28.97
C GLN A 350 -2.72 -13.07 -27.48
N PRO A 351 -2.81 -14.36 -27.09
CA PRO A 351 -2.99 -14.76 -25.69
C PRO A 351 -1.91 -14.18 -24.76
N PHE A 352 -2.30 -13.93 -23.51
CA PHE A 352 -1.42 -13.36 -22.48
C PHE A 352 -0.13 -14.16 -22.31
N GLU A 353 -0.22 -15.49 -22.29
CA GLU A 353 0.93 -16.39 -22.10
C GLU A 353 1.94 -16.35 -23.25
N ILE A 354 1.51 -15.89 -24.43
CA ILE A 354 2.38 -15.71 -25.61
C ILE A 354 3.05 -14.34 -25.58
N LEU A 355 2.30 -13.29 -25.24
CA LEU A 355 2.82 -11.92 -25.20
C LEU A 355 3.72 -11.67 -23.98
N PHE A 356 3.45 -12.34 -22.87
CA PHE A 356 4.13 -12.19 -21.59
C PHE A 356 4.58 -13.56 -21.07
N GLU A 357 5.49 -14.19 -21.82
CA GLU A 357 6.02 -15.52 -21.52
C GLU A 357 6.52 -15.63 -20.07
N GLY A 358 6.11 -16.69 -19.37
CA GLY A 358 6.56 -17.00 -18.01
C GLY A 358 6.01 -16.09 -16.91
N VAL A 359 5.07 -15.20 -17.20
CA VAL A 359 4.40 -14.34 -16.21
C VAL A 359 3.27 -15.10 -15.52
N GLU A 360 3.22 -14.99 -14.19
CA GLU A 360 2.18 -15.57 -13.33
C GLU A 360 1.35 -14.50 -12.62
N TYR A 361 1.96 -13.39 -12.21
CA TYR A 361 1.30 -12.37 -11.41
C TYR A 361 1.39 -10.97 -12.06
N ILE A 362 0.23 -10.33 -12.19
CA ILE A 362 0.12 -8.90 -12.48
C ILE A 362 0.24 -8.14 -11.15
N ALA A 363 1.47 -7.74 -10.79
CA ALA A 363 1.76 -7.15 -9.49
C ALA A 363 1.22 -5.71 -9.37
N ARG A 364 1.42 -4.89 -10.41
CA ARG A 364 0.90 -3.52 -10.52
C ARG A 364 0.53 -3.21 -11.97
N ALA A 365 -0.38 -2.29 -12.19
CA ALA A 365 -0.66 -1.73 -13.51
C ALA A 365 -1.21 -0.31 -13.39
N GLY A 366 -1.22 0.40 -14.51
CA GLY A 366 -1.73 1.76 -14.62
C GLY A 366 -1.49 2.32 -16.02
N TRP A 367 -1.44 3.64 -16.14
CA TRP A 367 -1.24 4.35 -17.40
C TRP A 367 -0.07 5.32 -17.32
N THR A 368 0.57 5.58 -18.45
CA THR A 368 1.46 6.75 -18.57
C THR A 368 0.62 8.03 -18.45
N PRO A 369 1.21 9.16 -18.00
CA PRO A 369 0.44 10.38 -17.73
C PRO A 369 -0.44 10.85 -18.91
N GLU A 370 0.02 10.65 -20.15
CA GLU A 370 -0.67 11.06 -21.37
C GLU A 370 -1.68 10.03 -21.89
N GLY A 371 -1.83 8.88 -21.22
CA GLY A 371 -2.72 7.80 -21.67
C GLY A 371 -2.26 7.06 -22.93
N LYS A 372 -1.04 7.31 -23.44
CA LYS A 372 -0.50 6.67 -24.65
C LYS A 372 -0.26 5.17 -24.48
N TYR A 373 0.23 4.76 -23.31
CA TYR A 373 0.45 3.36 -22.98
C TYR A 373 -0.18 3.02 -21.63
N ALA A 374 -0.81 1.86 -21.56
CA ALA A 374 -0.93 1.16 -20.29
C ALA A 374 0.45 0.63 -19.88
N TRP A 375 0.74 0.53 -18.59
CA TRP A 375 1.94 -0.12 -18.08
C TRP A 375 1.57 -1.20 -17.07
N SER A 376 2.43 -2.20 -16.93
CA SER A 376 2.31 -3.22 -15.89
C SER A 376 3.67 -3.70 -15.36
N ILE A 377 3.71 -3.97 -14.06
CA ILE A 377 4.79 -4.70 -13.38
C ILE A 377 4.36 -6.16 -13.27
N LEU A 378 5.09 -7.04 -13.94
CA LEU A 378 4.80 -8.45 -14.09
C LEU A 378 5.86 -9.29 -13.35
N LEU A 379 5.42 -10.36 -12.71
CA LEU A 379 6.29 -11.33 -12.04
C LEU A 379 6.11 -12.73 -12.60
N ASP A 380 7.21 -13.46 -12.64
CA ASP A 380 7.17 -14.91 -12.83
C ASP A 380 6.70 -15.65 -11.57
N ARG A 381 6.37 -16.92 -11.72
CA ARG A 381 5.86 -17.75 -10.61
C ARG A 381 6.84 -17.88 -9.43
N SER A 382 8.14 -17.89 -9.69
CA SER A 382 9.15 -17.98 -8.63
C SER A 382 9.41 -16.65 -7.93
N GLN A 383 8.85 -15.55 -8.45
CA GLN A 383 9.03 -14.18 -7.97
C GLN A 383 10.51 -13.78 -7.93
N THR A 384 11.27 -14.22 -8.95
CA THR A 384 12.69 -13.91 -9.11
C THR A 384 13.00 -13.13 -10.38
N ARG A 385 12.01 -12.95 -11.27
CA ARG A 385 12.09 -12.12 -12.48
C ARG A 385 10.94 -11.12 -12.47
N LEU A 386 11.30 -9.83 -12.50
CA LEU A 386 10.37 -8.72 -12.65
C LEU A 386 10.53 -8.08 -14.02
N GLN A 387 9.41 -7.76 -14.66
CA GLN A 387 9.36 -7.01 -15.91
C GLN A 387 8.44 -5.80 -15.75
N ILE A 388 8.86 -4.65 -16.28
CA ILE A 388 7.98 -3.49 -16.49
C ILE A 388 7.70 -3.42 -17.98
N VAL A 389 6.42 -3.46 -18.35
CA VAL A 389 5.99 -3.59 -19.75
C VAL A 389 5.00 -2.49 -20.09
N LEU A 390 5.21 -1.82 -21.21
CA LEU A 390 4.22 -0.92 -21.82
C LEU A 390 3.35 -1.72 -22.80
N ILE A 391 2.05 -1.42 -22.77
CA ILE A 391 1.01 -2.08 -23.54
C ILE A 391 0.22 -0.98 -24.26
N SER A 392 0.38 -0.89 -25.57
CA SER A 392 -0.38 0.07 -26.39
C SER A 392 -1.86 -0.33 -26.43
N PRO A 393 -2.81 0.63 -26.38
CA PRO A 393 -4.22 0.36 -26.65
C PRO A 393 -4.47 -0.33 -28.01
N GLU A 394 -3.58 -0.14 -28.99
CA GLU A 394 -3.65 -0.80 -30.30
C GLU A 394 -3.40 -2.31 -30.26
N LEU A 395 -2.84 -2.85 -29.16
CA LEU A 395 -2.73 -4.30 -28.95
C LEU A 395 -4.08 -4.96 -28.64
N PHE A 396 -5.12 -4.17 -28.39
CA PHE A 396 -6.44 -4.65 -28.03
C PHE A 396 -7.38 -4.54 -29.23
N ILE A 397 -7.93 -5.68 -29.65
CA ILE A 397 -8.92 -5.80 -30.72
C ILE A 397 -10.30 -6.11 -30.14
N PRO A 398 -11.40 -5.70 -30.79
CA PRO A 398 -12.75 -6.10 -30.37
C PRO A 398 -12.88 -7.61 -30.19
N VAL A 399 -13.58 -8.03 -29.15
CA VAL A 399 -13.92 -9.45 -28.94
C VAL A 399 -14.92 -9.88 -30.02
N GLU A 400 -14.55 -10.87 -30.81
CA GLU A 400 -15.36 -11.38 -31.93
C GLU A 400 -15.38 -12.92 -31.94
N ASP A 401 -16.59 -13.50 -31.96
CA ASP A 401 -16.77 -14.95 -32.06
C ASP A 401 -16.57 -15.47 -33.49
N ASP A 402 -16.82 -14.61 -34.50
CA ASP A 402 -16.59 -14.98 -35.89
C ASP A 402 -15.08 -14.99 -36.20
N ALA A 403 -14.54 -16.18 -36.43
CA ALA A 403 -13.12 -16.38 -36.69
C ALA A 403 -12.63 -15.62 -37.94
N MET A 404 -13.48 -15.42 -38.96
CA MET A 404 -13.10 -14.68 -40.16
C MET A 404 -12.95 -13.19 -39.88
N GLU A 405 -13.92 -12.58 -39.19
CA GLU A 405 -13.86 -11.20 -38.76
C GLU A 405 -12.71 -10.95 -37.78
N ARG A 406 -12.52 -11.85 -36.80
CA ARG A 406 -11.39 -11.80 -35.88
C ARG A 406 -10.05 -11.83 -36.60
N GLN A 407 -9.90 -12.68 -37.62
CA GLN A 407 -8.68 -12.72 -38.43
C GLN A 407 -8.45 -11.40 -39.19
N ARG A 408 -9.51 -10.78 -39.73
CA ARG A 408 -9.44 -9.47 -40.38
C ARG A 408 -8.97 -8.38 -39.40
N LEU A 409 -9.48 -8.39 -38.17
CA LEU A 409 -9.06 -7.47 -37.11
C LEU A 409 -7.59 -7.67 -36.73
N ILE A 410 -7.14 -8.92 -36.58
CA ILE A 410 -5.72 -9.25 -36.31
C ILE A 410 -4.80 -8.70 -37.41
N GLU A 411 -5.16 -8.93 -38.68
CA GLU A 411 -4.37 -8.47 -39.84
C GLU A 411 -4.37 -6.94 -39.99
N SER A 412 -5.37 -6.25 -39.43
CA SER A 412 -5.45 -4.80 -39.46
C SER A 412 -4.48 -4.10 -38.50
N VAL A 413 -4.02 -4.80 -37.45
CA VAL A 413 -3.10 -4.25 -36.45
C VAL A 413 -1.65 -4.36 -36.95
N PRO A 414 -0.92 -3.23 -37.10
CA PRO A 414 0.44 -3.25 -37.65
C PRO A 414 1.40 -4.10 -36.81
N ASP A 415 2.27 -4.86 -37.46
CA ASP A 415 3.32 -5.67 -36.82
C ASP A 415 4.30 -4.85 -35.95
N SER A 416 4.39 -3.54 -36.15
CA SER A 416 5.19 -2.63 -35.34
C SER A 416 4.60 -2.44 -33.93
N VAL A 417 3.28 -2.62 -33.77
CA VAL A 417 2.59 -2.55 -32.48
C VAL A 417 2.90 -3.83 -31.71
N THR A 418 3.59 -3.70 -30.59
CA THR A 418 4.13 -4.84 -29.83
C THR A 418 4.23 -4.49 -28.35
N PRO A 419 4.18 -5.46 -27.42
CA PRO A 419 4.54 -5.19 -26.03
C PRO A 419 5.98 -4.69 -25.94
N LEU A 420 6.24 -3.73 -25.03
CA LEU A 420 7.57 -3.13 -24.87
C LEU A 420 8.04 -3.37 -23.43
N ILE A 421 8.94 -4.34 -23.24
CA ILE A 421 9.57 -4.61 -21.94
C ILE A 421 10.63 -3.53 -21.73
N ILE A 422 10.26 -2.45 -21.02
CA ILE A 422 11.11 -1.28 -20.80
C ILE A 422 12.12 -1.49 -19.69
N TYR A 423 11.91 -2.50 -18.84
CA TYR A 423 12.83 -2.88 -17.79
C TYR A 423 12.65 -4.34 -17.40
N GLU A 424 13.75 -5.02 -17.09
CA GLU A 424 13.73 -6.37 -16.53
C GLU A 424 14.85 -6.52 -15.50
N GLU A 425 14.55 -7.16 -14.38
CA GLU A 425 15.55 -7.53 -13.39
C GLU A 425 15.31 -8.92 -12.82
N THR A 426 16.39 -9.52 -12.33
CA THR A 426 16.35 -10.84 -11.68
C THR A 426 17.11 -10.85 -10.36
N THR A 427 16.80 -11.82 -9.51
CA THR A 427 17.46 -12.01 -8.22
C THR A 427 17.49 -13.48 -7.79
N ASP A 428 18.57 -13.88 -7.13
CA ASP A 428 18.69 -15.21 -6.54
C ASP A 428 17.96 -15.31 -5.17
N ILE A 429 17.31 -14.24 -4.70
CA ILE A 429 16.55 -14.19 -3.44
C ILE A 429 15.05 -14.15 -3.71
N TRP A 430 14.43 -12.98 -3.83
CA TRP A 430 13.05 -12.77 -4.28
C TRP A 430 12.86 -11.28 -4.58
N ILE A 431 11.83 -10.96 -5.36
CA ILE A 431 11.45 -9.58 -5.66
C ILE A 431 10.44 -9.09 -4.62
N ASN A 432 10.81 -8.08 -3.85
CA ASN A 432 9.86 -7.35 -3.01
C ASN A 432 9.16 -6.27 -3.84
N ILE A 433 7.88 -6.49 -4.18
CA ILE A 433 7.06 -5.49 -4.87
C ILE A 433 6.86 -4.24 -4.00
N HIS A 434 6.83 -3.10 -4.66
CA HIS A 434 6.64 -1.78 -4.08
C HIS A 434 5.84 -0.87 -5.01
N ASP A 435 5.42 0.27 -4.50
CA ASP A 435 4.54 1.21 -5.20
C ASP A 435 5.29 2.38 -5.88
N ILE A 436 6.65 2.33 -5.88
CA ILE A 436 7.50 3.34 -6.53
C ILE A 436 7.64 3.03 -8.03
N PHE A 437 6.95 3.80 -8.85
CA PHE A 437 7.13 3.88 -10.30
C PHE A 437 6.63 5.24 -10.80
N HIS A 438 7.53 6.08 -11.30
CA HIS A 438 7.20 7.42 -11.83
C HIS A 438 7.62 7.50 -13.28
N VAL A 439 6.67 7.74 -14.19
CA VAL A 439 6.93 7.94 -15.61
C VAL A 439 6.94 9.45 -15.89
N PHE A 440 8.03 9.95 -16.49
CA PHE A 440 8.10 11.35 -16.91
C PHE A 440 7.32 11.58 -18.20
N PRO A 441 6.88 12.82 -18.47
CA PRO A 441 6.28 13.16 -19.75
C PRO A 441 7.19 12.79 -20.93
N GLN A 442 6.63 12.19 -21.97
CA GLN A 442 7.40 11.72 -23.12
C GLN A 442 7.90 12.90 -23.97
N THR A 443 9.23 13.09 -24.03
CA THR A 443 9.87 14.16 -24.82
C THR A 443 10.30 13.72 -26.22
N HIS A 444 10.63 12.43 -26.39
CA HIS A 444 10.99 11.80 -27.65
C HIS A 444 10.08 10.59 -27.89
N GLU A 445 9.55 10.44 -29.11
CA GLU A 445 8.54 9.39 -29.41
C GLU A 445 9.07 7.96 -29.20
N ASP A 446 10.37 7.76 -29.39
CA ASP A 446 11.09 6.49 -29.31
C ASP A 446 11.83 6.27 -27.99
N GLU A 447 11.63 7.12 -26.99
CA GLU A 447 12.23 6.96 -25.66
C GLU A 447 11.18 7.11 -24.56
N ILE A 448 11.39 6.41 -23.44
CA ILE A 448 10.63 6.62 -22.21
C ILE A 448 11.60 6.81 -21.04
N GLU A 449 11.34 7.82 -20.21
CA GLU A 449 12.09 8.06 -19.00
C GLU A 449 11.23 7.78 -17.77
N PHE A 450 11.80 7.10 -16.78
CA PHE A 450 11.09 6.80 -15.54
C PHE A 450 12.05 6.65 -14.35
N ILE A 451 11.51 6.78 -13.13
CA ILE A 451 12.17 6.39 -11.88
C ILE A 451 11.56 5.08 -11.40
N PHE A 452 12.43 4.12 -11.10
CA PHE A 452 12.08 2.86 -10.46
C PHE A 452 12.98 2.60 -9.26
N ALA A 453 12.54 1.74 -8.34
CA ALA A 453 13.34 1.33 -7.19
C ALA A 453 13.74 -0.15 -7.33
N SER A 454 14.93 -0.53 -6.87
CA SER A 454 15.38 -1.92 -6.97
C SER A 454 16.36 -2.31 -5.88
N GLU A 455 16.25 -3.55 -5.41
CA GLU A 455 17.21 -4.23 -4.52
C GLU A 455 18.21 -5.10 -5.30
N CYS A 456 17.90 -5.44 -6.55
CA CYS A 456 18.61 -6.48 -7.30
C CYS A 456 20.05 -6.13 -7.65
N LYS A 457 20.40 -4.84 -7.67
CA LYS A 457 21.73 -4.36 -8.08
C LYS A 457 22.74 -4.43 -6.93
N THR A 458 22.34 -4.01 -5.73
CA THR A 458 23.26 -3.85 -4.59
C THR A 458 22.89 -4.70 -3.38
N GLY A 459 21.65 -5.24 -3.34
CA GLY A 459 21.07 -5.87 -2.16
C GLY A 459 20.32 -4.91 -1.23
N PHE A 460 20.24 -3.62 -1.55
CA PHE A 460 19.44 -2.62 -0.86
C PHE A 460 18.59 -1.83 -1.84
N ARG A 461 17.39 -1.42 -1.42
CA ARG A 461 16.46 -0.74 -2.32
C ARG A 461 16.96 0.69 -2.58
N HIS A 462 17.30 1.00 -3.82
CA HIS A 462 17.68 2.35 -4.25
C HIS A 462 16.87 2.81 -5.44
N LEU A 463 16.86 4.12 -5.67
CA LEU A 463 16.18 4.76 -6.78
C LEU A 463 17.11 4.81 -8.00
N TYR A 464 16.56 4.53 -9.17
CA TYR A 464 17.26 4.57 -10.45
C TYR A 464 16.42 5.38 -11.45
N LYS A 465 17.05 6.35 -12.13
CA LYS A 465 16.48 7.00 -13.32
C LYS A 465 16.88 6.16 -14.52
N ILE A 466 15.90 5.67 -15.26
CA ILE A 466 16.12 4.80 -16.40
C ILE A 466 15.51 5.45 -17.64
N THR A 467 16.26 5.39 -18.74
CA THR A 467 15.77 5.76 -20.07
C THR A 467 15.85 4.54 -20.98
N SER A 468 14.72 4.13 -21.53
CA SER A 468 14.60 2.94 -22.41
C SER A 468 14.20 3.36 -23.82
N ILE A 469 14.79 2.72 -24.83
CA ILE A 469 14.53 2.98 -26.24
C ILE A 469 13.38 2.07 -26.71
N LEU A 470 12.29 2.69 -27.16
CA LEU A 470 11.09 2.04 -27.68
C LEU A 470 11.31 1.62 -29.14
N LYS A 471 12.13 0.58 -29.32
CA LYS A 471 12.45 0.07 -30.65
C LYS A 471 11.37 -0.88 -31.16
N GLU A 472 11.12 -0.84 -32.46
CA GLU A 472 10.32 -1.85 -33.15
C GLU A 472 10.89 -3.26 -32.92
N SER A 473 10.02 -4.21 -32.53
CA SER A 473 10.42 -5.60 -32.30
C SER A 473 10.87 -6.27 -33.60
N LYS A 474 11.80 -7.23 -33.46
CA LYS A 474 12.19 -8.13 -34.55
C LYS A 474 11.09 -9.16 -34.85
N TYR A 475 10.23 -9.43 -33.88
CA TYR A 475 9.10 -10.34 -34.05
C TYR A 475 8.05 -9.70 -34.96
N LYS A 476 7.48 -10.54 -35.84
CA LYS A 476 6.43 -10.17 -36.78
C LYS A 476 5.32 -11.20 -36.70
N ARG A 477 4.10 -10.78 -36.35
CA ARG A 477 2.94 -11.68 -36.24
C ARG A 477 2.60 -12.30 -37.58
N SER A 478 2.75 -11.53 -38.66
CA SER A 478 2.56 -11.99 -40.04
C SER A 478 3.44 -13.19 -40.43
N SER A 479 4.55 -13.43 -39.72
CA SER A 479 5.41 -14.60 -39.97
C SER A 479 4.85 -15.91 -39.38
N GLY A 480 3.79 -15.86 -38.58
CA GLY A 480 3.10 -17.03 -38.01
C GLY A 480 3.88 -17.79 -36.92
N GLY A 481 5.00 -17.23 -36.45
CA GLY A 481 5.80 -17.81 -35.37
C GLY A 481 5.38 -17.33 -33.98
N LEU A 482 6.03 -17.87 -32.95
CA LEU A 482 5.95 -17.35 -31.58
C LEU A 482 7.12 -16.40 -31.31
N PRO A 483 6.94 -15.35 -30.49
CA PRO A 483 8.04 -14.48 -30.10
C PRO A 483 9.08 -15.24 -29.28
N ALA A 484 10.36 -14.94 -29.50
CA ALA A 484 11.43 -15.40 -28.62
C ALA A 484 11.45 -14.56 -27.32
N PRO A 485 11.97 -15.09 -26.19
CA PRO A 485 11.90 -14.42 -24.88
C PRO A 485 12.51 -13.00 -24.82
N SER A 486 13.39 -12.64 -25.76
CA SER A 486 14.04 -11.33 -25.81
C SER A 486 13.46 -10.39 -26.87
N ASP A 487 12.47 -10.81 -27.66
CA ASP A 487 12.01 -10.04 -28.82
C ASP A 487 11.32 -8.73 -28.44
N PHE A 488 10.73 -8.65 -27.24
CA PHE A 488 10.06 -7.46 -26.71
C PHE A 488 10.95 -6.61 -25.78
N LYS A 489 12.21 -7.02 -25.54
CA LYS A 489 13.13 -6.28 -24.66
C LYS A 489 13.61 -4.99 -25.30
N CYS A 490 13.32 -3.88 -24.63
CA CYS A 490 13.83 -2.57 -25.02
C CYS A 490 15.30 -2.41 -24.60
N PRO A 491 16.16 -1.82 -25.44
CA PRO A 491 17.50 -1.40 -25.01
C PRO A 491 17.42 -0.32 -23.94
N ILE A 492 18.17 -0.49 -22.85
CA ILE A 492 18.38 0.57 -21.85
C ILE A 492 19.44 1.54 -22.38
N LYS A 493 19.06 2.79 -22.62
CA LYS A 493 19.96 3.87 -23.05
C LYS A 493 20.80 4.36 -21.87
N GLU A 494 20.17 4.51 -20.71
CA GLU A 494 20.77 5.04 -19.50
C GLU A 494 20.11 4.44 -18.26
N GLU A 495 20.91 4.12 -17.24
CA GLU A 495 20.46 3.71 -15.90
C GLU A 495 21.34 4.41 -14.86
N ILE A 496 20.86 5.54 -14.34
CA ILE A 496 21.56 6.34 -13.33
C ILE A 496 21.07 5.94 -11.94
N ALA A 497 21.99 5.48 -11.09
CA ALA A 497 21.73 5.29 -9.66
C ALA A 497 21.57 6.66 -8.98
N ILE A 498 20.35 6.97 -8.52
CA ILE A 498 20.03 8.23 -7.83
C ILE A 498 20.46 8.16 -6.36
N THR A 499 20.31 6.99 -5.72
CA THR A 499 20.71 6.75 -4.33
C THR A 499 21.59 5.50 -4.22
N SER A 500 22.40 5.41 -3.16
CA SER A 500 23.26 4.26 -2.89
C SER A 500 23.70 4.18 -1.42
N GLY A 501 24.09 2.99 -0.98
CA GLY A 501 24.72 2.69 0.32
C GLY A 501 24.10 1.49 1.04
N GLU A 502 24.57 1.19 2.24
CA GLU A 502 24.07 0.08 3.07
C GLU A 502 22.80 0.48 3.85
N TRP A 503 21.77 0.93 3.13
CA TRP A 503 20.49 1.39 3.65
C TRP A 503 19.45 1.37 2.52
N GLU A 504 18.15 1.36 2.84
CA GLU A 504 17.10 1.21 1.83
C GLU A 504 16.18 2.42 1.73
N VAL A 505 15.68 2.65 0.52
CA VAL A 505 14.51 3.47 0.20
C VAL A 505 13.24 2.67 0.48
N LEU A 506 12.24 3.32 1.06
CA LEU A 506 10.97 2.70 1.44
C LEU A 506 9.92 2.93 0.36
N GLY A 507 9.24 1.86 -0.06
CA GLY A 507 8.24 1.89 -1.13
C GLY A 507 6.97 1.07 -0.86
N ARG A 508 6.69 0.72 0.40
CA ARG A 508 5.53 -0.09 0.80
C ARG A 508 4.76 0.59 1.93
N HIS A 509 3.50 0.19 2.13
CA HIS A 509 2.64 0.66 3.22
C HIS A 509 2.42 2.18 3.25
N GLY A 510 2.33 2.80 2.08
CA GLY A 510 2.13 4.24 1.90
C GLY A 510 3.42 5.06 1.75
N SER A 511 4.60 4.50 2.04
CA SER A 511 5.86 5.13 1.66
C SER A 511 6.00 5.11 0.14
N ASN A 512 6.23 6.27 -0.47
CA ASN A 512 6.44 6.43 -1.91
C ASN A 512 7.41 7.60 -2.17
N ILE A 513 7.66 7.92 -3.43
CA ILE A 513 8.39 9.11 -3.85
C ILE A 513 7.43 10.24 -4.23
N GLN A 514 7.92 11.48 -4.15
CA GLN A 514 7.32 12.64 -4.81
C GLN A 514 8.37 13.26 -5.72
N VAL A 515 8.05 13.42 -7.00
CA VAL A 515 8.95 14.02 -7.98
C VAL A 515 8.59 15.49 -8.17
N ASP A 516 9.58 16.36 -8.07
CA ASP A 516 9.51 17.78 -8.43
C ASP A 516 10.18 17.93 -9.80
N GLU A 517 9.38 17.85 -10.87
CA GLU A 517 9.88 17.91 -12.24
C GLU A 517 10.44 19.30 -12.60
N VAL A 518 9.98 20.35 -11.91
CA VAL A 518 10.44 21.73 -12.14
C VAL A 518 11.86 21.91 -11.60
N ARG A 519 12.11 21.50 -10.35
CA ARG A 519 13.42 21.64 -9.69
C ARG A 519 14.32 20.44 -9.91
N ARG A 520 13.79 19.39 -10.55
CA ARG A 520 14.46 18.14 -10.88
C ARG A 520 14.96 17.39 -9.64
N LEU A 521 14.09 17.30 -8.64
CA LEU A 521 14.33 16.66 -7.34
C LEU A 521 13.38 15.47 -7.15
N VAL A 522 13.81 14.50 -6.35
CA VAL A 522 12.95 13.41 -5.87
C VAL A 522 13.00 13.37 -4.34
N TYR A 523 11.84 13.44 -3.71
CA TYR A 523 11.65 13.26 -2.27
C TYR A 523 11.30 11.79 -2.00
N PHE A 524 11.88 11.22 -0.95
CA PHE A 524 11.68 9.81 -0.62
C PHE A 524 11.91 9.53 0.87
N GLU A 525 11.34 8.44 1.38
CA GLU A 525 11.64 7.94 2.72
C GLU A 525 12.73 6.88 2.69
N GLY A 526 13.58 6.82 3.73
CA GLY A 526 14.66 5.83 3.81
C GLY A 526 15.25 5.60 5.19
N THR A 527 16.17 4.65 5.27
CA THR A 527 16.87 4.21 6.50
C THR A 527 18.34 4.67 6.57
N LYS A 528 18.73 5.66 5.76
CA LYS A 528 20.11 6.15 5.63
C LYS A 528 20.78 6.51 6.97
N ASP A 529 20.07 7.24 7.83
CA ASP A 529 20.61 7.65 9.13
C ASP A 529 20.68 6.51 10.17
N THR A 530 19.76 5.54 10.10
CA THR A 530 19.70 4.35 10.99
C THR A 530 18.57 3.40 10.54
N PRO A 531 18.72 2.07 10.69
CA PRO A 531 17.63 1.11 10.43
C PRO A 531 16.46 1.22 11.43
N LEU A 532 16.62 1.98 12.53
CA LEU A 532 15.60 2.14 13.57
C LEU A 532 14.69 3.35 13.34
N GLU A 533 15.01 4.23 12.39
CA GLU A 533 14.28 5.47 12.13
C GLU A 533 14.05 5.63 10.64
N HIS A 534 12.80 5.92 10.28
CA HIS A 534 12.46 6.33 8.93
C HIS A 534 12.55 7.83 8.85
N HIS A 535 13.23 8.36 7.83
CA HIS A 535 13.35 9.79 7.59
C HIS A 535 12.98 10.16 6.16
N LEU A 536 12.58 11.41 5.97
CA LEU A 536 12.35 12.01 4.67
C LEU A 536 13.66 12.60 4.16
N TYR A 537 13.97 12.35 2.89
CA TYR A 537 15.14 12.86 2.20
C TYR A 537 14.74 13.47 0.86
N VAL A 538 15.67 14.24 0.28
CA VAL A 538 15.56 14.77 -1.07
C VAL A 538 16.92 14.73 -1.77
N VAL A 539 16.91 14.48 -3.07
CA VAL A 539 18.11 14.45 -3.93
C VAL A 539 17.74 14.82 -5.37
N SER A 540 18.70 15.32 -6.16
CA SER A 540 18.49 15.51 -7.59
C SER A 540 18.48 14.18 -8.34
N TYR A 541 17.56 14.01 -9.29
CA TYR A 541 17.54 12.85 -10.19
C TYR A 541 18.35 13.06 -11.48
N VAL A 542 18.87 14.27 -11.74
CA VAL A 542 19.68 14.59 -12.93
C VAL A 542 21.17 14.48 -12.64
N ASN A 543 21.61 15.13 -11.55
CA ASN A 543 22.98 15.06 -11.06
C ASN A 543 22.94 14.57 -9.62
N PRO A 544 22.69 13.26 -9.40
CA PRO A 544 22.58 12.72 -8.05
C PRO A 544 23.89 12.94 -7.28
N GLY A 545 23.74 13.46 -6.06
CA GLY A 545 24.84 13.92 -5.23
C GLY A 545 24.52 13.77 -3.75
N GLU A 546 24.57 14.88 -3.01
CA GLU A 546 24.25 14.90 -1.58
C GLU A 546 22.77 14.59 -1.35
N VAL A 547 22.49 13.69 -0.41
CA VAL A 547 21.13 13.30 -0.02
C VAL A 547 20.78 14.07 1.25
N THR A 548 19.99 15.13 1.10
CA THR A 548 19.66 16.02 2.22
C THR A 548 18.50 15.44 3.02
N ARG A 549 18.71 15.19 4.31
CA ARG A 549 17.65 14.79 5.25
C ARG A 549 16.77 15.98 5.64
N LEU A 550 15.46 15.81 5.57
CA LEU A 550 14.46 16.84 5.87
C LEU A 550 13.75 16.66 7.21
N THR A 551 13.85 15.51 7.89
CA THR A 551 13.23 15.28 9.20
C THR A 551 14.26 15.18 10.32
N ASP A 552 13.90 15.59 11.54
CA ASP A 552 14.84 15.63 12.68
C ASP A 552 15.11 14.23 13.25
N ARG A 553 16.35 13.96 13.68
CA ARG A 553 16.73 12.66 14.29
C ARG A 553 16.08 12.47 15.66
N GLY A 554 16.02 11.22 16.13
CA GLY A 554 15.43 10.86 17.43
C GLY A 554 13.94 10.52 17.35
N TYR A 555 13.38 10.50 16.15
CA TYR A 555 12.02 10.09 15.83
C TYR A 555 12.02 9.28 14.53
N SER A 556 11.09 8.34 14.40
CA SER A 556 10.74 7.75 13.12
C SER A 556 9.54 8.47 12.52
N HIS A 557 9.63 8.79 11.24
CA HIS A 557 8.67 9.58 10.49
C HIS A 557 7.93 8.75 9.45
N SER A 558 6.69 9.12 9.19
CA SER A 558 5.89 8.73 8.01
C SER A 558 5.33 10.02 7.43
N CYS A 559 5.64 10.30 6.19
CA CYS A 559 5.55 11.61 5.57
C CYS A 559 4.66 11.59 4.33
N CYS A 560 4.00 12.71 4.08
CA CYS A 560 3.26 12.98 2.86
C CYS A 560 3.71 14.33 2.32
N ILE A 561 4.18 14.37 1.09
CA ILE A 561 4.68 15.57 0.43
C ILE A 561 3.54 16.16 -0.40
N SER A 562 3.40 17.49 -0.39
CA SER A 562 2.46 18.21 -1.26
C SER A 562 2.77 17.92 -2.73
N GLN A 563 1.74 17.73 -3.55
CA GLN A 563 1.87 17.64 -5.02
C GLN A 563 2.57 18.86 -5.64
N HIS A 564 2.56 20.01 -4.94
CA HIS A 564 3.25 21.24 -5.35
C HIS A 564 4.70 21.35 -4.85
N CYS A 565 5.20 20.34 -4.12
CA CYS A 565 6.58 20.22 -3.64
C CYS A 565 7.06 21.44 -2.81
N ASP A 566 6.17 22.04 -2.03
CA ASP A 566 6.42 23.23 -1.20
C ASP A 566 6.03 23.07 0.28
N PHE A 567 5.40 21.95 0.62
CA PHE A 567 5.09 21.52 1.98
C PHE A 567 5.26 20.00 2.09
N PHE A 568 5.49 19.54 3.32
CA PHE A 568 5.27 18.15 3.68
C PHE A 568 4.66 18.05 5.08
N ILE A 569 3.91 16.98 5.31
CA ILE A 569 3.39 16.59 6.62
C ILE A 569 4.20 15.42 7.12
N SER A 570 4.48 15.40 8.42
CA SER A 570 5.12 14.27 9.09
C SER A 570 4.26 13.79 10.24
N LYS A 571 3.89 12.51 10.22
CA LYS A 571 3.45 11.75 11.39
C LYS A 571 4.68 11.09 12.00
N TYR A 572 5.05 11.48 13.21
CA TYR A 572 6.29 11.02 13.83
C TYR A 572 6.11 10.64 15.29
N SER A 573 6.89 9.68 15.76
CA SER A 573 6.91 9.23 17.15
C SER A 573 8.29 8.66 17.51
N ASN A 574 8.52 8.43 18.79
CA ASN A 574 9.67 7.68 19.26
C ASN A 574 9.26 6.77 20.42
N GLN A 575 10.19 6.01 21.00
CA GLN A 575 9.86 5.06 22.08
C GLN A 575 9.11 5.71 23.25
N LYS A 576 9.42 6.97 23.58
CA LYS A 576 8.88 7.68 24.74
C LYS A 576 7.62 8.47 24.44
N ASN A 577 7.57 9.14 23.29
CA ASN A 577 6.54 10.12 22.96
C ASN A 577 5.53 9.50 21.98
N PRO A 578 4.22 9.54 22.31
CA PRO A 578 3.17 9.22 21.35
C PRO A 578 3.27 10.06 20.08
N HIS A 579 2.63 9.58 19.02
CA HIS A 579 2.75 10.20 17.71
C HIS A 579 2.16 11.63 17.67
N CYS A 580 2.84 12.50 16.95
CA CYS A 580 2.36 13.83 16.54
C CYS A 580 2.16 13.86 15.03
N VAL A 581 1.40 14.84 14.54
CA VAL A 581 1.32 15.18 13.12
C VAL A 581 1.59 16.68 12.95
N SER A 582 2.64 17.02 12.21
CA SER A 582 3.05 18.40 11.98
C SER A 582 3.26 18.71 10.50
N LEU A 583 2.98 19.95 10.12
CA LEU A 583 3.17 20.50 8.79
C LEU A 583 4.47 21.32 8.74
N TYR A 584 5.26 21.09 7.71
CA TYR A 584 6.51 21.78 7.45
C TYR A 584 6.50 22.42 6.06
N LYS A 585 6.93 23.68 5.99
CA LYS A 585 7.11 24.40 4.73
C LYS A 585 8.49 24.10 4.16
N LEU A 586 8.55 23.83 2.86
CA LEU A 586 9.79 23.66 2.12
C LEU A 586 10.18 24.96 1.42
N SER A 587 11.45 25.30 1.51
CA SER A 587 12.04 26.44 0.83
C SER A 587 13.41 26.06 0.28
N SER A 588 13.86 26.83 -0.71
CA SER A 588 15.23 26.76 -1.21
C SER A 588 15.94 28.06 -0.85
N PRO A 589 17.24 28.03 -0.52
CA PRO A 589 18.08 29.22 -0.52
C PRO A 589 18.05 29.94 -1.88
N GLU A 590 18.23 31.26 -1.89
CA GLU A 590 18.24 32.06 -3.12
C GLU A 590 19.35 31.62 -4.09
N ASP A 591 20.51 31.23 -3.53
CA ASP A 591 21.70 30.86 -4.31
C ASP A 591 21.68 29.41 -4.85
N ASP A 592 20.82 28.52 -4.32
CA ASP A 592 20.76 27.11 -4.74
C ASP A 592 19.34 26.52 -4.64
N PRO A 593 18.60 26.45 -5.77
CA PRO A 593 17.29 25.81 -5.86
C PRO A 593 17.31 24.29 -5.55
N THR A 594 18.47 23.64 -5.66
CA THR A 594 18.66 22.20 -5.42
C THR A 594 18.66 21.90 -3.93
N CYS A 595 19.24 22.80 -3.13
CA CYS A 595 19.21 22.69 -1.68
C CYS A 595 17.79 22.96 -1.15
N LYS A 596 17.35 22.12 -0.21
CA LYS A 596 16.04 22.24 0.44
C LYS A 596 16.19 22.35 1.94
N THR A 597 15.48 23.32 2.50
CA THR A 597 15.34 23.53 3.93
C THR A 597 13.89 23.38 4.34
N LYS A 598 13.66 23.04 5.62
CA LYS A 598 12.33 22.98 6.22
C LYS A 598 12.14 24.02 7.31
N GLU A 599 10.93 24.55 7.42
CA GLU A 599 10.48 25.37 8.54
C GLU A 599 9.21 24.73 9.14
N PHE A 600 9.14 24.59 10.46
CA PHE A 600 7.90 24.16 11.12
C PHE A 600 6.82 25.21 10.86
N TRP A 601 5.66 24.78 10.37
CA TRP A 601 4.57 25.69 10.03
C TRP A 601 3.44 25.63 11.05
N ALA A 602 2.93 24.42 11.33
CA ALA A 602 1.82 24.22 12.24
C ALA A 602 1.73 22.76 12.74
N THR A 603 1.01 22.56 13.83
CA THR A 603 0.61 21.24 14.33
C THR A 603 -0.79 20.91 13.83
N ILE A 604 -0.96 19.70 13.29
CA ILE A 604 -2.25 19.13 12.89
C ILE A 604 -2.80 18.27 14.04
N LEU A 605 -1.95 17.41 14.63
CA LEU A 605 -2.29 16.59 15.79
C LEU A 605 -1.17 16.70 16.82
N ASP A 606 -1.51 17.16 18.02
CA ASP A 606 -0.57 17.19 19.14
C ASP A 606 -0.46 15.81 19.81
N SER A 607 0.65 15.57 20.49
CA SER A 607 0.84 14.35 21.27
C SER A 607 -0.16 14.29 22.42
N ALA A 608 -0.64 13.10 22.74
CA ALA A 608 -1.36 12.88 24.00
C ALA A 608 -0.46 13.07 25.25
N GLY A 609 0.85 13.18 25.05
CA GLY A 609 1.85 13.23 26.11
C GLY A 609 2.24 11.84 26.65
N PRO A 610 3.37 11.72 27.38
CA PRO A 610 3.78 10.45 27.96
C PRO A 610 2.72 9.93 28.95
N LEU A 611 2.27 8.69 28.75
CA LEU A 611 1.29 8.06 29.63
C LEU A 611 1.94 7.65 30.96
N PRO A 612 1.40 8.04 32.13
CA PRO A 612 2.00 7.74 33.43
C PRO A 612 2.23 6.24 33.69
N ASP A 613 1.31 5.39 33.22
CA ASP A 613 1.35 3.94 33.44
C ASP A 613 2.23 3.20 32.42
N TYR A 614 2.81 3.91 31.45
CA TYR A 614 3.59 3.33 30.37
C TYR A 614 5.08 3.59 30.57
N THR A 615 5.83 2.54 30.88
CA THR A 615 7.29 2.57 30.84
C THR A 615 7.75 2.01 29.49
N PRO A 616 8.39 2.82 28.62
CA PRO A 616 8.84 2.38 27.31
C PRO A 616 9.99 1.36 27.44
N PRO A 617 10.17 0.47 26.45
CA PRO A 617 11.31 -0.43 26.43
C PRO A 617 12.60 0.34 26.13
N GLU A 618 13.73 -0.26 26.51
CA GLU A 618 15.05 0.15 26.07
C GLU A 618 15.43 -0.64 24.82
N ILE A 619 15.87 0.05 23.76
CA ILE A 619 16.45 -0.61 22.59
C ILE A 619 17.88 -1.02 22.93
N PHE A 620 18.24 -2.26 22.62
CA PHE A 620 19.60 -2.78 22.69
C PHE A 620 20.02 -3.39 21.35
N SER A 621 21.30 -3.67 21.21
CA SER A 621 21.85 -4.42 20.09
C SER A 621 22.97 -5.35 20.55
N PHE A 622 23.21 -6.40 19.78
CA PHE A 622 24.33 -7.30 19.98
C PHE A 622 24.86 -7.81 18.64
N GLU A 623 26.16 -8.10 18.61
CA GLU A 623 26.80 -8.71 17.45
C GLU A 623 26.52 -10.22 17.48
N SER A 624 25.72 -10.69 16.52
CA SER A 624 25.45 -12.12 16.38
C SER A 624 26.68 -12.83 15.81
N THR A 625 26.89 -14.09 16.16
CA THR A 625 27.92 -14.96 15.57
C THR A 625 27.78 -15.12 14.05
N THR A 626 26.61 -14.74 13.53
CA THR A 626 26.27 -14.73 12.11
C THR A 626 26.86 -13.54 11.33
N GLY A 627 27.48 -12.57 12.02
CA GLY A 627 28.12 -11.40 11.42
C GLY A 627 27.21 -10.19 11.23
N PHE A 628 25.96 -10.24 11.70
CA PHE A 628 25.05 -9.10 11.70
C PHE A 628 24.83 -8.57 13.12
N THR A 629 24.79 -7.25 13.27
CA THR A 629 24.18 -6.61 14.44
C THR A 629 22.68 -6.88 14.45
N LEU A 630 22.17 -7.49 15.51
CA LEU A 630 20.74 -7.68 15.76
C LEU A 630 20.24 -6.66 16.78
N TYR A 631 19.02 -6.16 16.58
CA TYR A 631 18.40 -5.19 17.46
C TYR A 631 17.31 -5.86 18.29
N GLY A 632 17.19 -5.43 19.55
CA GLY A 632 16.17 -5.89 20.48
C GLY A 632 15.52 -4.78 21.28
N MET A 633 14.37 -5.06 21.87
CA MET A 633 13.71 -4.24 22.89
C MET A 633 13.64 -5.01 24.20
N LEU A 634 13.97 -4.34 25.29
CA LEU A 634 13.90 -4.87 26.65
C LEU A 634 12.92 -4.05 27.48
N TYR A 635 11.86 -4.69 27.96
CA TYR A 635 11.03 -4.17 29.04
C TYR A 635 11.55 -4.76 30.36
N LYS A 636 12.15 -3.90 31.19
CA LYS A 636 12.55 -4.28 32.54
C LYS A 636 11.31 -4.40 33.43
N PRO A 637 11.27 -5.39 34.37
CA PRO A 637 10.25 -5.45 35.40
C PRO A 637 10.13 -4.12 36.12
N HIS A 638 8.91 -3.66 36.36
CA HIS A 638 8.69 -2.46 37.17
C HIS A 638 9.10 -2.75 38.62
N ASN A 639 9.63 -1.74 39.33
CA ASN A 639 10.10 -1.87 40.72
C ASN A 639 11.14 -3.00 40.92
N LEU A 640 12.16 -3.05 40.05
CA LEU A 640 13.21 -4.06 40.04
C LEU A 640 13.97 -4.13 41.39
N GLN A 641 14.08 -5.34 41.94
CA GLN A 641 14.74 -5.61 43.22
C GLN A 641 16.16 -6.15 42.98
N PRO A 642 17.22 -5.52 43.52
CA PRO A 642 18.58 -6.05 43.45
C PRO A 642 18.66 -7.47 44.04
N GLY A 643 19.51 -8.32 43.47
CA GLY A 643 19.69 -9.69 43.93
C GLY A 643 18.59 -10.67 43.52
N LYS A 644 17.59 -10.24 42.72
CA LYS A 644 16.52 -11.11 42.22
C LYS A 644 16.57 -11.37 40.71
N LYS A 645 16.15 -12.57 40.33
CA LYS A 645 15.92 -12.99 38.94
C LYS A 645 14.43 -13.14 38.65
N TYR A 646 13.99 -12.71 37.46
CA TYR A 646 12.58 -12.59 37.09
C TYR A 646 12.20 -13.55 35.95
N PRO A 647 10.94 -14.01 35.88
CA PRO A 647 10.47 -14.79 34.72
C PRO A 647 10.50 -13.93 33.44
N THR A 648 10.89 -14.54 32.32
CA THR A 648 11.09 -13.83 31.04
C THR A 648 10.07 -14.30 30.00
N VAL A 649 9.43 -13.34 29.32
CA VAL A 649 8.55 -13.56 28.17
C VAL A 649 9.26 -13.04 26.92
N LEU A 650 9.56 -13.94 25.99
CA LEU A 650 10.03 -13.57 24.65
C LEU A 650 8.80 -13.39 23.75
N PHE A 651 8.53 -12.15 23.33
CA PHE A 651 7.51 -11.86 22.33
C PHE A 651 8.18 -11.83 20.95
N ILE A 652 7.68 -12.66 20.02
CA ILE A 652 8.31 -12.87 18.72
C ILE A 652 7.30 -12.69 17.59
N TYR A 653 7.79 -12.13 16.47
CA TYR A 653 7.19 -12.28 15.15
C TYR A 653 8.19 -12.99 14.23
N GLY A 654 9.33 -12.34 13.95
CA GLY A 654 10.49 -12.96 13.30
C GLY A 654 10.33 -13.42 11.84
N GLY A 655 9.21 -13.07 11.20
CA GLY A 655 8.96 -13.31 9.77
C GLY A 655 9.34 -12.13 8.87
N PRO A 656 9.26 -12.30 7.53
CA PRO A 656 9.57 -11.26 6.55
C PRO A 656 8.62 -10.08 6.60
N GLN A 657 8.97 -9.01 5.87
CA GLN A 657 8.16 -7.80 5.69
C GLN A 657 7.85 -7.00 6.97
N VAL A 658 8.27 -7.45 8.15
CA VAL A 658 8.01 -6.80 9.45
C VAL A 658 9.31 -6.53 10.20
N GLN A 659 9.35 -5.36 10.85
CA GLN A 659 10.37 -4.98 11.84
C GLN A 659 9.66 -4.51 13.12
N LEU A 660 9.87 -5.21 14.23
CA LEU A 660 9.26 -4.86 15.52
C LEU A 660 10.09 -3.82 16.29
N VAL A 661 11.41 -3.89 16.19
CA VAL A 661 12.39 -3.09 16.93
C VAL A 661 12.79 -1.87 16.10
N ASN A 662 12.19 -0.73 16.42
CA ASN A 662 12.52 0.57 15.84
C ASN A 662 12.14 1.67 16.84
N ASN A 663 12.63 2.89 16.60
CA ASN A 663 12.37 4.03 17.47
C ASN A 663 11.00 4.65 17.16
N ARG A 664 9.93 3.92 17.49
CA ARG A 664 8.52 4.33 17.38
C ARG A 664 7.79 4.07 18.69
N PHE A 665 6.69 4.78 18.92
CA PHE A 665 5.91 4.59 20.14
C PHE A 665 5.20 3.22 20.16
N LYS A 666 5.54 2.35 21.12
CA LYS A 666 4.98 0.99 21.24
C LYS A 666 3.78 0.91 22.19
N GLY A 667 3.48 1.99 22.92
CA GLY A 667 2.46 2.03 23.97
C GLY A 667 1.00 1.97 23.50
N VAL A 668 0.73 1.88 22.19
CA VAL A 668 -0.61 1.59 21.65
C VAL A 668 -0.74 0.11 21.30
N LYS A 669 -0.09 -0.34 20.21
CA LYS A 669 -0.21 -1.72 19.69
C LYS A 669 0.35 -2.77 20.66
N TYR A 670 1.45 -2.46 21.33
CA TYR A 670 2.17 -3.40 22.22
C TYR A 670 2.01 -3.04 23.70
N PHE A 671 0.95 -2.31 24.07
CA PHE A 671 0.68 -1.89 25.45
C PHE A 671 0.72 -3.06 26.46
N ARG A 672 0.27 -4.25 26.06
CA ARG A 672 0.25 -5.43 26.94
C ARG A 672 1.63 -5.95 27.30
N LEU A 673 2.68 -5.64 26.54
CA LEU A 673 4.06 -5.95 26.93
C LEU A 673 4.48 -5.12 28.15
N ASN A 674 4.07 -3.85 28.22
CA ASN A 674 4.25 -3.04 29.43
C ASN A 674 3.39 -3.55 30.61
N THR A 675 2.18 -4.07 30.35
CA THR A 675 1.38 -4.72 31.42
C THR A 675 2.10 -5.95 32.00
N LEU A 676 2.75 -6.77 31.17
CA LEU A 676 3.57 -7.89 31.65
C LEU A 676 4.75 -7.38 32.49
N ALA A 677 5.44 -6.33 32.04
CA ALA A 677 6.52 -5.70 32.80
C ALA A 677 6.05 -5.17 34.18
N SER A 678 4.85 -4.59 34.25
CA SER A 678 4.26 -4.13 35.52
C SER A 678 3.92 -5.25 36.50
N LEU A 679 3.71 -6.47 35.99
CA LEU A 679 3.44 -7.66 36.80
C LEU A 679 4.72 -8.38 37.25
N GLY A 680 5.89 -7.89 36.86
CA GLY A 680 7.18 -8.46 37.22
C GLY A 680 7.77 -9.43 36.20
N TYR A 681 7.37 -9.36 34.93
CA TYR A 681 8.04 -10.12 33.86
C TYR A 681 9.12 -9.28 33.18
N VAL A 682 10.25 -9.89 32.84
CA VAL A 682 11.12 -9.35 31.79
C VAL A 682 10.44 -9.62 30.46
N VAL A 683 10.34 -8.64 29.57
CA VAL A 683 9.83 -8.88 28.21
C VAL A 683 10.90 -8.51 27.19
N VAL A 684 11.19 -9.45 26.30
CA VAL A 684 12.20 -9.30 25.24
C VAL A 684 11.52 -9.39 23.88
N VAL A 685 11.96 -8.56 22.94
CA VAL A 685 11.64 -8.65 21.51
C VAL A 685 12.95 -8.54 20.75
N ILE A 686 13.18 -9.40 19.75
CA ILE A 686 14.38 -9.36 18.91
C ILE A 686 13.94 -9.43 17.45
N ASP A 687 14.50 -8.56 16.61
CA ASP A 687 14.38 -8.68 15.15
C ASP A 687 15.52 -9.57 14.64
N ASN A 688 15.22 -10.85 14.42
CA ASN A 688 16.15 -11.83 13.86
C ASN A 688 16.37 -11.61 12.35
N ARG A 689 17.38 -12.31 11.80
CA ARG A 689 17.59 -12.42 10.35
C ARG A 689 16.31 -12.88 9.67
N GLY A 690 15.91 -12.20 8.61
CA GLY A 690 14.63 -12.39 7.95
C GLY A 690 13.64 -11.24 8.14
N SER A 691 13.77 -10.44 9.21
CA SER A 691 13.00 -9.19 9.34
C SER A 691 13.42 -8.14 8.29
N CYS A 692 12.55 -7.16 8.03
CA CYS A 692 12.76 -6.16 6.98
C CYS A 692 13.62 -4.96 7.42
N HIS A 693 13.83 -4.00 6.51
CA HIS A 693 14.58 -2.75 6.73
C HIS A 693 16.09 -2.90 6.94
N ARG A 694 16.65 -4.01 6.44
CA ARG A 694 18.05 -4.42 6.61
C ARG A 694 18.69 -4.91 5.31
N GLY A 695 18.03 -4.70 4.17
CA GLY A 695 18.46 -5.17 2.86
C GLY A 695 18.14 -6.64 2.59
N LEU A 696 18.13 -6.99 1.30
CA LEU A 696 17.66 -8.26 0.76
C LEU A 696 18.50 -9.45 1.23
N LYS A 697 19.81 -9.27 1.48
CA LYS A 697 20.66 -10.35 2.02
C LYS A 697 20.29 -10.74 3.45
N PHE A 698 19.90 -9.76 4.27
CA PHE A 698 19.47 -9.99 5.64
C PHE A 698 18.08 -10.65 5.68
N GLU A 699 17.17 -10.19 4.81
CA GLU A 699 15.83 -10.79 4.65
C GLU A 699 15.94 -12.21 4.08
N GLY A 700 16.75 -12.41 3.04
CA GLY A 700 16.97 -13.67 2.32
C GLY A 700 17.65 -14.78 3.11
N ALA A 701 18.07 -14.53 4.35
CA ALA A 701 18.81 -15.49 5.18
C ALA A 701 18.07 -16.81 5.37
N PHE A 702 16.73 -16.78 5.40
CA PHE A 702 15.87 -17.94 5.59
C PHE A 702 15.30 -18.51 4.29
N LYS A 703 15.75 -18.06 3.09
CA LYS A 703 15.26 -18.61 1.82
C LYS A 703 15.43 -20.14 1.80
N TYR A 704 14.34 -20.86 1.53
CA TYR A 704 14.21 -22.33 1.62
C TYR A 704 14.38 -22.95 3.02
N LYS A 705 14.41 -22.12 4.08
CA LYS A 705 14.79 -22.49 5.46
C LYS A 705 13.96 -21.74 6.51
N MET A 706 12.69 -21.42 6.22
CA MET A 706 11.77 -20.90 7.23
C MET A 706 11.73 -21.85 8.44
N GLU A 707 11.55 -21.30 9.64
CA GLU A 707 11.59 -21.99 10.96
C GLU A 707 12.99 -22.40 11.48
N ALA A 708 13.87 -22.97 10.64
CA ALA A 708 15.18 -23.46 11.09
C ALA A 708 16.13 -22.37 11.63
N LEU A 709 15.97 -21.12 11.17
CA LEU A 709 16.83 -19.99 11.53
C LEU A 709 16.18 -18.98 12.49
N ASN A 710 14.87 -19.06 12.71
CA ASN A 710 14.14 -18.13 13.58
C ASN A 710 14.28 -18.47 15.07
N ALA A 711 14.74 -19.68 15.39
CA ALA A 711 15.02 -20.15 16.75
C ALA A 711 16.48 -19.91 17.20
N THR A 712 17.36 -19.42 16.32
CA THR A 712 18.79 -19.16 16.61
C THR A 712 19.07 -17.66 16.56
N PHE A 713 19.27 -17.06 17.74
CA PHE A 713 19.62 -15.65 17.94
C PHE A 713 21.13 -15.41 17.86
#